data_AF-A0A4R0RBS2-F1
#
_entry.id   AF-A0A4R0RBS2-F1
#
_cell.length_a   1.000
_cell.length_b   1.000
_cell.length_c   1.000
_cell.angle_alpha   90.00
_cell.angle_beta   90.00
_cell.angle_gamma   90.00
#
_symmetry.space_group_name_H-M   'P 1'
#
loop_
_entity.id
_entity.type
_entity.pdbx_description
1 polymer ?
#
loop_
_entity_poly.entity_id
_entity_poly.type
_entity_poly.pdbx_seq_one_letter_code
_entity_poly.pdbx_strand_id
1 'polypeptide(L)'
;HFQLPDVFDYVVVSLSQATALLSENLPSQVPNYPVVEVEGQSITVSSLSVKFGTNFKGQLAAVVLFNIVNGNGNSLREGWTQIFEMFENLFLHSLLPTRMLQMEDFLGDLSVIPLRRSQPSRQPQRSDGLLSALSSYLMTPYSSSTDALVPDATESDIENTLCTIDCITSCRLDELYKQILQLDIDALVSAVRSLEALAHERTVARLNQEADEVNSSLDTTLDGTYSLPYDPASVFLLETMVSIACQTPQFIEDIWPVVFEHLSALLQAPTQYSILLMERAVVGLLRICLILATKPSLRDQIYISFDLLARLPPTVATSVAEQLVAGLVLIMTNHRDIISSQTEWGLAFALMRATISHSEASRQSFELVRSLVADGPDQCVTPDNFVGLITVLDEYATVAGDHTEAQQQGRRTQTLNSSNSPVIERGLKAVDMLSDLKKFWSTPAFEDKQVWRHYALPLLSSLARQSSNTAREIRHSAIVHLQRTVLGPYLKLDAQDQGQVEELFNRVTFPLLDELLKPQVVMRDPMGMPETRLRASALLCKAFMHFEARDGQKADIRVLWIQVLDLLDRLMHVDRRDQLHEAVPESLKNVLLVMSATGSLVPPPPGNDTRDDRQKALWAATHERIERFLPGFLTEILPAPEPEPSPVPVPEPAPPQTQPQTPAPTTAA
;
A
#
# COMPACT_ATOMS: atom_id res chain seq x y z
N HIS A 1 -13.73 -51.77 4.03
CA HIS A 1 -14.40 -51.67 5.34
C HIS A 1 -15.74 -50.99 5.12
N PHE A 2 -16.81 -51.43 5.78
CA PHE A 2 -18.22 -51.22 5.39
C PHE A 2 -18.57 -49.76 5.06
N GLN A 3 -19.04 -49.49 3.83
CA GLN A 3 -19.49 -48.18 3.35
C GLN A 3 -20.88 -47.82 3.92
N LEU A 4 -20.99 -47.71 5.24
CA LEU A 4 -22.25 -47.45 5.95
C LEU A 4 -22.18 -46.15 6.76
N PRO A 5 -22.01 -44.99 6.10
CA PRO A 5 -21.84 -43.71 6.79
C PRO A 5 -23.02 -43.39 7.71
N ASP A 6 -24.25 -43.62 7.26
CA ASP A 6 -25.47 -43.36 8.03
C ASP A 6 -25.51 -44.10 9.38
N VAL A 7 -24.96 -45.33 9.42
CA VAL A 7 -24.90 -46.13 10.66
C VAL A 7 -23.87 -45.55 11.62
N PHE A 8 -22.70 -45.16 11.11
CA PHE A 8 -21.67 -44.53 11.93
C PHE A 8 -22.11 -43.17 12.45
N ASP A 9 -22.73 -42.35 11.61
CA ASP A 9 -23.28 -41.05 11.99
C ASP A 9 -24.38 -41.21 13.06
N TYR A 10 -25.31 -42.15 12.89
CA TYR A 10 -26.32 -42.45 13.92
C TYR A 10 -25.70 -42.85 15.26
N VAL A 11 -24.66 -43.70 15.23
CA VAL A 11 -23.94 -44.12 16.45
C VAL A 11 -23.24 -42.93 17.11
N VAL A 12 -22.57 -42.09 16.32
CA VAL A 12 -21.87 -40.90 16.83
C VAL A 12 -22.86 -39.90 17.45
N VAL A 13 -23.95 -39.58 16.76
CA VAL A 13 -25.01 -38.68 17.25
C VAL A 13 -25.66 -39.23 18.52
N SER A 14 -25.94 -40.53 18.58
CA SER A 14 -26.56 -41.15 19.76
C SER A 14 -25.61 -41.16 20.97
N LEU A 15 -24.34 -41.48 20.75
CA LEU A 15 -23.36 -41.53 21.83
C LEU A 15 -22.93 -40.14 22.30
N SER A 16 -22.83 -39.16 21.40
CA SER A 16 -22.46 -37.78 21.75
C SER A 16 -23.45 -37.17 22.76
N GLN A 17 -24.75 -37.39 22.59
CA GLN A 17 -25.78 -36.99 23.55
C GLN A 17 -25.58 -37.65 24.93
N ALA A 18 -25.11 -38.91 24.97
CA ALA A 18 -24.86 -39.62 26.22
C ALA A 18 -23.59 -39.16 26.96
N THR A 19 -22.66 -38.47 26.27
CA THR A 19 -21.43 -37.96 26.89
C THR A 19 -21.66 -36.80 27.85
N ALA A 20 -22.71 -36.00 27.63
CA ALA A 20 -22.92 -34.70 28.26
C ALA A 20 -21.76 -33.70 28.04
N LEU A 21 -20.96 -33.87 26.97
CA LEU A 21 -19.94 -32.92 26.52
C LEU A 21 -20.47 -31.90 25.50
N LEU A 22 -21.65 -32.15 24.92
CA LEU A 22 -22.36 -31.17 24.11
C LEU A 22 -23.02 -30.13 25.03
N SER A 23 -23.02 -28.87 24.61
CA SER A 23 -23.61 -27.77 25.39
C SER A 23 -24.98 -27.41 24.82
N GLU A 24 -25.98 -27.25 25.68
CA GLU A 24 -27.32 -26.80 25.27
C GLU A 24 -27.34 -25.31 24.86
N ASN A 25 -26.32 -24.54 25.25
CA ASN A 25 -26.18 -23.12 24.92
C ASN A 25 -24.76 -22.82 24.46
N LEU A 26 -24.59 -21.92 23.49
CA LEU A 26 -23.29 -21.43 23.04
C LEU A 26 -22.83 -20.27 23.96
N PRO A 27 -21.96 -20.49 24.96
CA PRO A 27 -21.53 -19.40 25.83
C PRO A 27 -20.70 -18.40 25.01
N SER A 28 -21.14 -17.14 24.99
CA SER A 28 -20.46 -16.08 24.26
C SER A 28 -19.23 -15.52 24.96
N GLN A 29 -19.10 -15.79 26.27
CA GLN A 29 -17.98 -15.37 27.09
C GLN A 29 -17.56 -16.53 28.00
N VAL A 30 -16.27 -16.83 28.02
CA VAL A 30 -15.71 -17.87 28.90
C VAL A 30 -15.65 -17.35 30.34
N PRO A 31 -16.38 -17.96 31.29
CA PRO A 31 -16.37 -17.55 32.70
C PRO A 31 -14.96 -17.59 33.33
N ASN A 32 -14.76 -16.84 34.42
CA ASN A 32 -13.52 -16.89 35.20
C ASN A 32 -13.40 -18.14 36.05
N TYR A 33 -12.84 -19.20 35.46
CA TYR A 33 -12.59 -20.46 36.16
C TYR A 33 -11.35 -20.39 37.07
N PRO A 34 -11.39 -20.98 38.29
CA PRO A 34 -10.23 -21.13 39.15
C PRO A 34 -9.14 -21.98 38.47
N VAL A 35 -7.88 -21.57 38.66
CA VAL A 35 -6.70 -22.33 38.24
C VAL A 35 -5.95 -22.78 39.48
N VAL A 36 -5.72 -24.09 39.60
CA VAL A 36 -5.08 -24.72 40.76
C VAL A 36 -3.83 -25.46 40.29
N GLU A 37 -2.74 -25.35 41.04
CA GLU A 37 -1.52 -26.12 40.81
C GLU A 37 -1.63 -27.50 41.46
N VAL A 38 -1.60 -28.55 40.64
CA VAL A 38 -1.61 -29.95 41.10
C VAL A 38 -0.40 -30.64 40.48
N GLU A 39 0.47 -31.22 41.32
CA GLU A 39 1.70 -31.92 40.87
C GLU A 39 2.61 -31.10 39.93
N GLY A 40 2.59 -29.76 40.04
CA GLY A 40 3.36 -28.85 39.20
C GLY A 40 2.73 -28.57 37.81
N GLN A 41 1.46 -28.93 37.62
CA GLN A 41 0.65 -28.55 36.46
C GLN A 41 -0.49 -27.62 36.87
N SER A 42 -0.65 -26.54 36.11
CA SER A 42 -1.77 -25.61 36.27
C SER A 42 -3.05 -26.20 35.65
N ILE A 43 -4.05 -26.48 36.48
CA ILE A 43 -5.31 -27.10 36.07
C ILE A 43 -6.45 -26.08 36.19
N THR A 44 -7.23 -25.93 35.11
CA THR A 44 -8.45 -25.11 35.13
C THR A 44 -9.62 -25.94 35.65
N VAL A 45 -10.21 -25.54 36.77
CA VAL A 45 -11.37 -26.22 37.36
C VAL A 45 -12.64 -25.52 36.86
N SER A 46 -13.28 -26.12 35.87
CA SER A 46 -14.46 -25.54 35.22
C SER A 46 -15.75 -26.28 35.59
N SER A 47 -16.90 -25.63 35.41
CA SER A 47 -18.19 -26.27 35.69
C SER A 47 -18.43 -27.53 34.85
N LEU A 48 -17.92 -27.58 33.62
CA LEU A 48 -18.00 -28.77 32.78
C LEU A 48 -17.08 -29.88 33.29
N SER A 49 -15.84 -29.57 33.66
CA SER A 49 -14.88 -30.56 34.14
C SER A 49 -15.35 -31.22 35.45
N VAL A 50 -15.95 -30.45 36.36
CA VAL A 50 -16.52 -31.01 37.59
C VAL A 50 -17.74 -31.90 37.28
N LYS A 51 -18.70 -31.42 36.48
CA LYS A 51 -19.92 -32.19 36.15
C LYS A 51 -19.58 -33.48 35.41
N PHE A 52 -18.71 -33.43 34.41
CA PHE A 52 -18.29 -34.60 33.65
C PHE A 52 -17.50 -35.59 34.52
N GLY A 53 -16.68 -35.09 35.45
CA GLY A 53 -15.93 -35.90 36.41
C GLY A 53 -16.82 -36.76 37.31
N THR A 54 -17.99 -36.24 37.69
CA THR A 54 -18.99 -37.00 38.45
C THR A 54 -19.84 -37.94 37.58
N ASN A 55 -19.84 -37.78 36.25
CA ASN A 55 -20.68 -38.52 35.33
C ASN A 55 -19.95 -39.75 34.74
N PHE A 56 -19.88 -40.83 35.52
CA PHE A 56 -19.24 -42.09 35.07
C PHE A 56 -19.83 -42.65 33.76
N LYS A 57 -21.14 -42.51 33.55
CA LYS A 57 -21.79 -42.97 32.29
C LYS A 57 -21.35 -42.13 31.10
N GLY A 58 -21.27 -40.82 31.27
CA GLY A 58 -20.78 -39.89 30.24
C GLY A 58 -19.32 -40.15 29.88
N GLN A 59 -18.47 -40.42 30.87
CA GLN A 59 -17.07 -40.80 30.64
C GLN A 59 -16.95 -42.08 29.83
N LEU A 60 -17.71 -43.13 30.18
CA LEU A 60 -17.71 -44.37 29.42
C LEU A 60 -18.22 -44.16 27.99
N ALA A 61 -19.29 -43.38 27.83
CA ALA A 61 -19.82 -43.03 26.51
C ALA A 61 -18.79 -42.27 25.65
N ALA A 62 -18.06 -41.31 26.24
CA ALA A 62 -17.02 -40.55 25.55
C ALA A 62 -15.87 -41.46 25.09
N VAL A 63 -15.38 -42.34 25.98
CA VAL A 63 -14.32 -43.30 25.63
C VAL A 63 -14.78 -44.25 24.53
N VAL A 64 -16.01 -44.77 24.59
CA VAL A 64 -16.56 -45.63 23.53
C VAL A 64 -16.70 -44.86 22.22
N LEU A 65 -17.27 -43.66 22.24
CA LEU A 65 -17.45 -42.80 21.09
C LEU A 65 -16.12 -42.52 20.39
N PHE A 66 -15.13 -42.00 21.11
CA PHE A 66 -13.83 -41.68 20.52
C PHE A 66 -13.04 -42.92 20.12
N ASN A 67 -13.24 -44.08 20.76
CA ASN A 67 -12.67 -45.35 20.27
C ASN A 67 -13.32 -45.83 18.96
N ILE A 68 -14.62 -45.59 18.75
CA ILE A 68 -15.30 -45.90 17.49
C ILE A 68 -14.80 -44.96 16.39
N VAL A 69 -14.71 -43.67 16.69
CA VAL A 69 -14.32 -42.65 15.70
C VAL A 69 -12.85 -42.77 15.32
N ASN A 70 -11.97 -43.04 16.29
CA ASN A 70 -10.56 -43.33 16.01
C ASN A 70 -10.44 -44.58 15.12
N GLY A 71 -9.83 -44.40 13.95
CA GLY A 71 -9.65 -45.44 12.94
C GLY A 71 -10.85 -45.62 12.00
N ASN A 72 -11.97 -44.92 12.21
CA ASN A 72 -13.14 -44.97 11.33
C ASN A 72 -13.61 -43.58 10.84
N GLY A 73 -12.76 -42.55 10.91
CA GLY A 73 -13.11 -41.20 10.46
C GLY A 73 -13.63 -41.11 9.02
N ASN A 74 -13.13 -41.96 8.09
CA ASN A 74 -13.62 -42.00 6.71
C ASN A 74 -15.09 -42.44 6.58
N SER A 75 -15.63 -43.10 7.60
CA SER A 75 -17.03 -43.52 7.66
C SER A 75 -17.96 -42.42 8.17
N LEU A 76 -17.48 -41.26 8.60
CA LEU A 76 -18.32 -40.18 9.12
C LEU A 76 -18.69 -39.16 8.05
N ARG A 77 -19.91 -38.64 8.12
CA ARG A 77 -20.38 -37.47 7.36
C ARG A 77 -20.96 -36.44 8.32
N GLU A 78 -22.24 -36.57 8.69
CA GLU A 78 -22.91 -35.62 9.58
C GLU A 78 -22.38 -35.69 11.01
N GLY A 79 -21.86 -36.86 11.41
CA GLY A 79 -21.28 -37.12 12.73
C GLY A 79 -20.10 -36.19 13.08
N TRP A 80 -19.43 -35.62 12.08
CA TRP A 80 -18.34 -34.67 12.30
C TRP A 80 -18.78 -33.42 13.07
N THR A 81 -20.02 -32.97 12.89
CA THR A 81 -20.57 -31.81 13.60
C THR A 81 -20.50 -32.03 15.11
N GLN A 82 -20.95 -33.19 15.60
CA GLN A 82 -20.92 -33.49 17.03
C GLN A 82 -19.50 -33.65 17.57
N ILE A 83 -18.57 -34.17 16.75
CA ILE A 83 -17.15 -34.29 17.13
C ILE A 83 -16.53 -32.90 17.32
N PHE A 84 -16.72 -32.00 16.37
CA PHE A 84 -16.17 -30.64 16.45
C PHE A 84 -16.85 -29.79 17.52
N GLU A 85 -18.16 -29.97 17.75
CA GLU A 85 -18.86 -29.31 18.85
C GLU A 85 -18.33 -29.76 20.22
N MET A 86 -18.01 -31.05 20.40
CA MET A 86 -17.32 -31.50 21.60
C MET A 86 -15.91 -30.92 21.70
N PHE A 87 -15.15 -30.82 20.60
CA PHE A 87 -13.83 -30.19 20.61
C PHE A 87 -13.92 -28.73 21.03
N GLU A 88 -14.86 -27.98 20.47
CA GLU A 88 -15.13 -26.59 20.82
C GLU A 88 -15.48 -26.44 22.31
N ASN A 89 -16.35 -27.28 22.85
CA ASN A 89 -16.70 -27.24 24.27
C ASN A 89 -15.50 -27.60 25.16
N LEU A 90 -14.74 -28.63 24.81
CA LEU A 90 -13.50 -28.97 25.52
C LEU A 90 -12.47 -27.83 25.45
N PHE A 91 -12.39 -27.10 24.33
CA PHE A 91 -11.54 -25.94 24.14
C PHE A 91 -11.92 -24.81 25.12
N LEU A 92 -13.20 -24.43 25.17
CA LEU A 92 -13.70 -23.35 26.04
C LEU A 92 -13.48 -23.63 27.53
N HIS A 93 -13.29 -24.89 27.88
CA HIS A 93 -13.07 -25.38 29.25
C HIS A 93 -11.61 -25.75 29.54
N SER A 94 -10.66 -25.43 28.64
CA SER A 94 -9.22 -25.74 28.79
C SER A 94 -8.91 -27.25 28.94
N LEU A 95 -9.72 -28.11 28.32
CA LEU A 95 -9.60 -29.57 28.41
C LEU A 95 -9.00 -30.22 27.15
N LEU A 96 -8.81 -29.46 26.08
CA LEU A 96 -8.15 -29.96 24.87
C LEU A 96 -6.61 -30.02 25.04
N PRO A 97 -5.95 -30.97 24.35
CA PRO A 97 -4.49 -31.01 24.27
C PRO A 97 -3.88 -29.71 23.71
N THR A 98 -2.72 -29.31 24.24
CA THR A 98 -2.06 -28.03 23.90
C THR A 98 -1.79 -27.82 22.42
N ARG A 99 -1.51 -28.90 21.67
CA ARG A 99 -1.28 -28.86 20.22
C ARG A 99 -2.50 -28.47 19.39
N MET A 100 -3.71 -28.60 19.96
CA MET A 100 -4.95 -28.18 19.31
C MET A 100 -5.30 -26.72 19.63
N LEU A 101 -4.55 -26.04 20.50
CA LEU A 101 -4.84 -24.69 20.98
C LEU A 101 -4.03 -23.60 20.27
N GLN A 102 -3.31 -23.95 19.21
CA GLN A 102 -2.28 -23.11 18.60
C GLN A 102 -2.83 -22.37 17.38
N MET A 103 -2.57 -21.07 17.34
CA MET A 103 -2.65 -20.23 16.14
C MET A 103 -1.29 -20.26 15.46
N GLU A 104 -1.29 -20.51 14.16
CA GLU A 104 -0.06 -20.65 13.39
C GLU A 104 0.11 -19.46 12.42
N ASP A 105 1.28 -18.82 12.50
CA ASP A 105 1.67 -17.70 11.63
C ASP A 105 2.49 -18.17 10.41
N PHE A 106 2.93 -17.24 9.56
CA PHE A 106 3.60 -17.54 8.28
C PHE A 106 4.87 -18.39 8.39
N LEU A 107 5.63 -18.26 9.49
CA LEU A 107 6.87 -18.99 9.71
C LEU A 107 6.70 -20.17 10.68
N GLY A 108 5.47 -20.57 10.98
CA GLY A 108 5.20 -21.62 11.96
C GLY A 108 5.42 -21.18 13.41
N ASP A 109 5.47 -19.86 13.66
CA ASP A 109 5.39 -19.34 15.02
C ASP A 109 4.02 -19.71 15.60
N LEU A 110 4.04 -20.29 16.79
CA LEU A 110 2.86 -20.82 17.47
C LEU A 110 2.50 -19.90 18.62
N SER A 111 1.29 -19.37 18.59
CA SER A 111 0.70 -18.62 19.70
C SER A 111 -0.56 -19.33 20.21
N VAL A 112 -0.88 -19.19 21.49
CA VAL A 112 -2.07 -19.85 22.08
C VAL A 112 -3.28 -18.93 21.93
N ILE A 113 -4.43 -19.49 21.56
CA ILE A 113 -5.69 -18.73 21.47
C ILE A 113 -6.05 -18.20 22.87
N PRO A 114 -6.16 -16.89 23.08
CA PRO A 114 -6.56 -16.35 24.38
C PRO A 114 -8.02 -16.69 24.69
N LEU A 115 -8.29 -17.45 25.75
CA LEU A 115 -9.68 -17.76 26.14
C LEU A 115 -10.47 -16.52 26.61
N ARG A 116 -9.76 -15.46 27.01
CA ARG A 116 -10.37 -14.17 27.34
C ARG A 116 -9.56 -13.04 26.74
N ARG A 117 -10.24 -11.91 26.52
CA ARG A 117 -9.60 -10.66 26.11
C ARG A 117 -8.66 -10.22 27.24
N SER A 118 -7.37 -10.09 26.94
CA SER A 118 -6.41 -9.53 27.90
C SER A 118 -6.81 -8.08 28.18
N GLN A 119 -7.23 -7.76 29.42
CA GLN A 119 -7.20 -6.38 29.86
C GLN A 119 -5.73 -5.96 29.98
N PRO A 120 -5.32 -4.78 29.49
CA PRO A 120 -3.96 -4.31 29.68
C PRO A 120 -3.68 -4.26 31.17
N SER A 121 -2.68 -5.01 31.64
CA SER A 121 -2.17 -4.87 32.99
C SER A 121 -1.71 -3.42 33.15
N ARG A 122 -2.38 -2.64 34.00
CA ARG A 122 -1.81 -1.37 34.46
C ARG A 122 -0.48 -1.71 35.12
N GLN A 123 0.62 -1.40 34.44
CA GLN A 123 1.93 -1.46 35.08
C GLN A 123 1.86 -0.68 36.39
N PRO A 124 2.29 -1.25 37.53
CA PRO A 124 2.32 -0.51 38.76
C PRO A 124 3.31 0.64 38.57
N GLN A 125 2.83 1.88 38.66
CA GLN A 125 3.70 3.05 38.72
C GLN A 125 4.68 2.82 39.87
N ARG A 126 5.97 2.64 39.54
CA ARG A 126 7.04 2.64 40.53
C ARG A 126 7.09 4.03 41.15
N SER A 127 6.48 4.20 42.32
CA SER A 127 6.77 5.32 43.20
C SER A 127 8.05 4.98 43.96
N ASP A 128 9.19 5.49 43.49
CA ASP A 128 10.45 5.50 44.24
C ASP A 128 10.30 6.43 45.45
N GLY A 129 10.40 5.89 46.67
CA GLY A 129 10.38 6.70 47.89
C GLY A 129 10.30 5.89 49.18
N LEU A 130 11.49 5.54 49.71
CA LEU A 130 11.95 5.14 51.06
C LEU A 130 11.04 4.71 52.23
N LEU A 131 9.70 4.76 52.16
CA LEU A 131 8.78 4.24 53.20
C LEU A 131 7.88 3.08 52.73
N SER A 132 7.95 2.70 51.45
CA SER A 132 7.09 1.66 50.85
C SER A 132 7.29 0.26 51.45
N ALA A 133 8.46 -0.05 52.01
CA ALA A 133 8.76 -1.34 52.63
C ALA A 133 7.96 -1.63 53.92
N LEU A 134 7.35 -0.62 54.55
CA LEU A 134 6.51 -0.81 55.74
C LEU A 134 5.01 -0.83 55.42
N SER A 135 4.60 -0.39 54.23
CA SER A 135 3.20 -0.43 53.79
C SER A 135 2.75 -1.81 53.33
N SER A 136 3.67 -2.67 52.90
CA SER A 136 3.35 -4.02 52.40
C SER A 136 2.94 -5.00 53.49
N TYR A 137 3.29 -4.74 54.76
CA TYR A 137 2.94 -5.62 55.88
C TYR A 137 1.67 -5.20 56.63
N LEU A 138 1.14 -4.00 56.37
CA LEU A 138 -0.07 -3.48 57.01
C LEU A 138 -1.32 -3.46 56.11
N MET A 139 -1.17 -3.86 54.84
CA MET A 139 -2.27 -3.84 53.86
C MET A 139 -2.47 -5.20 53.22
N THR A 140 -3.07 -6.12 53.97
CA THR A 140 -3.98 -7.16 53.45
C THR A 140 -5.13 -7.30 54.45
N PRO A 141 -6.40 -7.53 54.04
CA PRO A 141 -6.96 -7.57 52.69
C PRO A 141 -8.25 -6.72 52.58
N TYR A 142 -8.18 -5.48 52.08
CA TYR A 142 -9.36 -4.77 51.59
C TYR A 142 -8.92 -3.78 50.51
N SER A 143 -8.63 -4.29 49.32
CA SER A 143 -8.59 -3.47 48.12
C SER A 143 -9.51 -4.14 47.11
N SER A 144 -10.71 -3.58 47.07
CA SER A 144 -11.79 -3.83 46.14
C SER A 144 -11.36 -3.45 44.72
N SER A 145 -10.95 -4.43 43.91
CA SER A 145 -11.24 -4.43 42.48
C SER A 145 -12.47 -5.31 42.27
N THR A 146 -13.47 -4.80 41.56
CA THR A 146 -14.60 -5.54 41.01
C THR A 146 -14.14 -6.50 39.90
N ASP A 147 -13.11 -7.29 40.17
CA ASP A 147 -12.85 -8.50 39.41
C ASP A 147 -13.95 -9.49 39.78
N ALA A 148 -14.59 -10.09 38.77
CA ALA A 148 -15.54 -11.16 39.00
C ALA A 148 -14.91 -12.18 39.95
N LEU A 149 -15.51 -12.33 41.15
CA LEU A 149 -15.09 -13.27 42.19
C LEU A 149 -14.77 -14.61 41.54
N VAL A 150 -13.48 -14.97 41.44
CA VAL A 150 -13.08 -16.30 41.02
C VAL A 150 -13.60 -17.25 42.10
N PRO A 151 -14.50 -18.19 41.78
CA PRO A 151 -14.97 -19.14 42.77
C PRO A 151 -13.78 -19.96 43.30
N ASP A 152 -13.67 -20.13 44.62
CA ASP A 152 -12.70 -21.07 45.18
C ASP A 152 -13.09 -22.50 44.76
N ALA A 153 -12.14 -23.24 44.17
CA ALA A 153 -12.33 -24.64 43.82
C ALA A 153 -12.22 -25.52 45.08
N THR A 154 -13.21 -26.38 45.33
CA THR A 154 -13.12 -27.34 46.44
C THR A 154 -12.20 -28.51 46.09
N GLU A 155 -11.70 -29.23 47.10
CA GLU A 155 -10.88 -30.44 46.88
C GLU A 155 -11.63 -31.50 46.05
N SER A 156 -12.95 -31.63 46.25
CA SER A 156 -13.79 -32.51 45.43
C SER A 156 -13.90 -32.02 43.98
N ASP A 157 -13.98 -30.70 43.73
CA ASP A 157 -13.99 -30.16 42.37
C ASP A 157 -12.68 -30.44 41.63
N ILE A 158 -11.56 -30.38 42.35
CA ILE A 158 -10.23 -30.70 41.83
C ILE A 158 -10.15 -32.20 41.48
N GLU A 159 -10.57 -33.09 42.39
CA GLU A 159 -10.57 -34.54 42.16
C GLU A 159 -11.46 -34.92 40.95
N ASN A 160 -12.68 -34.36 40.87
CA ASN A 160 -13.57 -34.57 39.73
C ASN A 160 -12.97 -34.04 38.43
N THR A 161 -12.27 -32.90 38.46
CA THR A 161 -11.57 -32.35 37.29
C THR A 161 -10.43 -33.25 36.84
N LEU A 162 -9.66 -33.84 37.76
CA LEU A 162 -8.63 -34.82 37.43
C LEU A 162 -9.22 -36.07 36.77
N CYS A 163 -10.34 -36.60 37.27
CA CYS A 163 -11.05 -37.71 36.61
C CYS A 163 -11.47 -37.34 35.17
N THR A 164 -11.91 -36.11 34.94
CA THR A 164 -12.21 -35.61 33.59
C THR A 164 -10.97 -35.62 32.71
N ILE A 165 -9.84 -35.08 33.19
CA ILE A 165 -8.58 -35.02 32.44
C ILE A 165 -8.10 -36.42 32.05
N ASP A 166 -8.16 -37.39 32.97
CA ASP A 166 -7.80 -38.79 32.72
C ASP A 166 -8.70 -39.42 31.64
N CYS A 167 -10.00 -39.16 31.70
CA CYS A 167 -10.96 -39.63 30.72
C CYS A 167 -10.71 -39.02 29.32
N ILE A 168 -10.52 -37.70 29.23
CA ILE A 168 -10.24 -37.02 27.96
C ILE A 168 -8.91 -37.47 27.36
N THR A 169 -7.89 -37.69 28.20
CA THR A 169 -6.61 -38.27 27.77
C THR A 169 -6.81 -39.66 27.16
N SER A 170 -7.67 -40.48 27.78
CA SER A 170 -8.02 -41.82 27.28
C SER A 170 -8.79 -41.81 25.95
N CYS A 171 -9.45 -40.69 25.61
CA CYS A 171 -10.16 -40.52 24.35
C CYS A 171 -9.22 -40.32 23.14
N ARG A 172 -7.93 -40.03 23.36
CA ARG A 172 -6.92 -39.91 22.29
C ARG A 172 -7.34 -38.92 21.18
N LEU A 173 -7.92 -37.78 21.55
CA LEU A 173 -8.40 -36.74 20.61
C LEU A 173 -7.30 -36.26 19.66
N ASP A 174 -6.12 -36.26 20.23
CA ASP A 174 -4.82 -35.98 19.68
C ASP A 174 -4.43 -36.94 18.53
N GLU A 175 -4.82 -38.21 18.61
CA GLU A 175 -4.68 -39.20 17.52
C GLU A 175 -5.74 -38.95 16.44
N LEU A 176 -6.99 -38.68 16.85
CA LEU A 176 -8.09 -38.37 15.95
C LEU A 176 -7.78 -37.13 15.09
N TYR A 177 -7.23 -36.06 15.67
CA TYR A 177 -6.83 -34.87 14.92
C TYR A 177 -5.83 -35.18 13.81
N LYS A 178 -4.85 -36.06 14.07
CA LYS A 178 -3.91 -36.52 13.03
C LYS A 178 -4.58 -37.34 11.94
N GLN A 179 -5.61 -38.11 12.28
CA GLN A 179 -6.39 -38.91 11.33
C GLN A 179 -7.27 -38.03 10.44
N ILE A 180 -7.78 -36.89 10.94
CA ILE A 180 -8.55 -35.92 10.12
C ILE A 180 -7.74 -35.49 8.88
N LEU A 181 -6.43 -35.31 9.04
CA LEU A 181 -5.51 -34.91 7.98
C LEU A 181 -5.25 -36.02 6.93
N GLN A 182 -5.70 -37.25 7.21
CA GLN A 182 -5.53 -38.43 6.36
C GLN A 182 -6.86 -38.95 5.81
N LEU A 183 -7.95 -38.18 5.96
CA LEU A 183 -9.26 -38.58 5.49
C LEU A 183 -9.32 -38.65 3.95
N ASP A 184 -10.20 -39.53 3.48
CA ASP A 184 -10.62 -39.55 2.09
C ASP A 184 -11.46 -38.30 1.77
N ILE A 185 -11.49 -37.89 0.50
CA ILE A 185 -12.05 -36.61 0.06
C ILE A 185 -13.48 -36.34 0.55
N ASP A 186 -14.38 -37.32 0.45
CA ASP A 186 -15.79 -37.16 0.87
C ASP A 186 -15.93 -36.90 2.37
N ALA A 187 -15.12 -37.60 3.18
CA ALA A 187 -15.13 -37.45 4.63
C ALA A 187 -14.47 -36.13 5.04
N LEU A 188 -13.38 -35.75 4.37
CA LEU A 188 -12.69 -34.48 4.59
C LEU A 188 -13.58 -33.27 4.27
N VAL A 189 -14.25 -33.28 3.12
CA VAL A 189 -15.21 -32.22 2.75
C VAL A 189 -16.33 -32.12 3.78
N SER A 190 -16.85 -33.26 4.26
CA SER A 190 -17.89 -33.28 5.29
C SER A 190 -17.39 -32.71 6.63
N ALA A 191 -16.16 -33.03 7.01
CA ALA A 191 -15.52 -32.49 8.21
C ALA A 191 -15.32 -30.98 8.12
N VAL A 192 -14.80 -30.48 6.99
CA VAL A 192 -14.59 -29.03 6.76
C VAL A 192 -15.93 -28.28 6.74
N ARG A 193 -16.98 -28.84 6.12
CA ARG A 193 -18.34 -28.25 6.17
C ARG A 193 -18.92 -28.22 7.57
N SER A 194 -18.64 -29.23 8.38
CA SER A 194 -19.09 -29.26 9.78
C SER A 194 -18.41 -28.17 10.61
N LEU A 195 -17.11 -27.95 10.40
CA LEU A 195 -16.36 -26.83 11.01
C LEU A 195 -16.90 -25.47 10.55
N GLU A 196 -17.15 -25.33 9.25
CA GLU A 196 -17.72 -24.11 8.67
C GLU A 196 -19.07 -23.78 9.29
N ALA A 197 -19.97 -24.77 9.38
CA ALA A 197 -21.30 -24.59 9.96
C ALA A 197 -21.25 -24.10 11.42
N LEU A 198 -20.40 -24.70 12.25
CA LEU A 198 -20.19 -24.28 13.64
C LEU A 198 -19.61 -22.85 13.70
N ALA A 199 -18.63 -22.55 12.86
CA ALA A 199 -18.02 -21.22 12.81
C ALA A 199 -19.04 -20.16 12.34
N HIS A 200 -19.85 -20.49 11.34
CA HIS A 200 -20.91 -19.65 10.80
C HIS A 200 -21.98 -19.35 11.85
N GLU A 201 -22.40 -20.37 12.61
CA GLU A 201 -23.38 -20.22 13.69
C GLU A 201 -22.90 -19.20 14.74
N ARG A 202 -21.63 -19.26 15.12
CA ARG A 202 -21.05 -18.37 16.15
C ARG A 202 -20.72 -16.96 15.66
N THR A 203 -20.66 -16.76 14.35
CA THR A 203 -20.25 -15.49 13.74
C THR A 203 -21.39 -14.88 12.92
N VAL A 204 -21.53 -15.27 11.66
CA VAL A 204 -22.43 -14.66 10.68
C VAL A 204 -23.90 -14.81 11.10
N ALA A 205 -24.35 -16.01 11.46
CA ALA A 205 -25.73 -16.24 11.86
C ALA A 205 -26.07 -15.47 13.15
N ARG A 206 -25.17 -15.51 14.13
CA ARG A 206 -25.31 -14.78 15.39
C ARG A 206 -25.35 -13.26 15.19
N LEU A 207 -24.49 -12.72 14.33
CA LEU A 207 -24.49 -11.30 13.99
C LEU A 207 -25.83 -10.87 13.39
N ASN A 208 -26.38 -11.66 12.47
CA ASN A 208 -27.68 -11.39 11.86
C ASN A 208 -28.81 -11.43 12.90
N GLN A 209 -28.81 -12.43 13.79
CA GLN A 209 -29.80 -12.54 14.88
C GLN A 209 -29.74 -11.33 15.83
N GLU A 210 -28.55 -10.98 16.33
CA GLU A 210 -28.40 -9.86 17.25
C GLU A 210 -28.67 -8.50 16.57
N ALA A 211 -28.38 -8.36 15.27
CA ALA A 211 -28.72 -7.17 14.50
C ALA A 211 -30.25 -7.01 14.31
N ASP A 212 -30.97 -8.10 14.05
CA ASP A 212 -32.43 -8.08 13.92
C ASP A 212 -33.13 -7.76 15.25
N GLU A 213 -32.60 -8.25 16.38
CA GLU A 213 -33.08 -7.91 17.72
C GLU A 213 -32.87 -6.41 18.05
N VAL A 214 -31.72 -5.85 17.68
CA VAL A 214 -31.44 -4.42 17.85
C VAL A 214 -32.34 -3.56 16.95
N ASN A 215 -32.57 -3.98 15.71
CA ASN A 215 -33.42 -3.25 14.76
C ASN A 215 -34.92 -3.30 15.15
N SER A 216 -35.36 -4.41 15.75
CA SER A 216 -36.76 -4.58 16.18
C SER A 216 -37.10 -3.88 17.50
N SER A 217 -36.09 -3.48 18.30
CA SER A 217 -36.28 -2.84 19.61
C SER A 217 -36.32 -1.29 19.61
N LEU A 218 -36.16 -0.64 18.45
CA LEU A 218 -36.37 0.79 18.15
C LEU A 218 -36.24 1.82 19.31
N ASP A 219 -35.06 2.45 19.41
CA ASP A 219 -34.92 3.90 19.69
C ASP A 219 -33.54 4.38 19.19
N THR A 220 -33.52 4.94 17.98
CA THR A 220 -32.34 5.48 17.27
C THR A 220 -31.66 6.61 18.03
N THR A 221 -30.55 6.33 18.74
CA THR A 221 -29.56 7.36 19.13
C THR A 221 -28.09 6.89 19.17
N LEU A 222 -27.77 5.64 18.82
CA LEU A 222 -26.38 5.18 18.75
C LEU A 222 -25.96 4.98 17.30
N ASP A 223 -25.23 5.96 16.79
CA ASP A 223 -24.64 6.05 15.45
C ASP A 223 -23.49 5.04 15.22
N GLY A 224 -23.55 3.87 15.88
CA GLY A 224 -22.49 2.86 15.90
C GLY A 224 -22.96 1.55 15.29
N THR A 225 -22.22 1.05 14.30
CA THR A 225 -22.37 -0.32 13.79
C THR A 225 -22.21 -1.32 14.95
N TYR A 226 -23.21 -2.17 15.16
CA TYR A 226 -23.15 -3.25 16.14
C TYR A 226 -21.94 -4.17 15.86
N SER A 227 -21.22 -4.57 16.90
CA SER A 227 -20.07 -5.47 16.81
C SER A 227 -20.19 -6.57 17.85
N LEU A 228 -19.96 -7.81 17.41
CA LEU A 228 -19.93 -8.98 18.25
C LEU A 228 -18.76 -8.90 19.26
N PRO A 229 -18.99 -9.38 20.51
CA PRO A 229 -17.91 -9.52 21.47
C PRO A 229 -16.86 -10.53 20.97
N TYR A 230 -15.68 -10.49 21.60
CA TYR A 230 -14.66 -11.48 21.33
C TYR A 230 -15.14 -12.88 21.76
N ASP A 231 -15.10 -13.83 20.84
CA ASP A 231 -15.44 -15.23 21.06
C ASP A 231 -14.25 -16.14 20.71
N PRO A 232 -13.61 -16.80 21.67
CA PRO A 232 -12.43 -17.63 21.41
C PRO A 232 -12.78 -18.90 20.63
N ALA A 233 -14.01 -19.43 20.74
CA ALA A 233 -14.43 -20.61 19.97
C ALA A 233 -14.47 -20.31 18.46
N SER A 234 -14.96 -19.14 18.06
CA SER A 234 -14.92 -18.68 16.66
C SER A 234 -13.48 -18.68 16.10
N VAL A 235 -12.49 -18.25 16.90
CA VAL A 235 -11.07 -18.28 16.50
C VAL A 235 -10.56 -19.71 16.40
N PHE A 236 -10.89 -20.58 17.36
CA PHE A 236 -10.50 -21.99 17.36
C PHE A 236 -11.04 -22.76 16.14
N LEU A 237 -12.32 -22.58 15.82
CA LEU A 237 -12.95 -23.22 14.66
C LEU A 237 -12.30 -22.75 13.36
N LEU A 238 -12.05 -21.44 13.23
CA LEU A 238 -11.37 -20.88 12.07
C LEU A 238 -9.94 -21.44 11.92
N GLU A 239 -9.13 -21.44 12.98
CA GLU A 239 -7.76 -21.98 12.94
C GLU A 239 -7.76 -23.47 12.64
N THR A 240 -8.69 -24.23 13.19
CA THR A 240 -8.84 -25.67 12.90
C THR A 240 -9.15 -25.91 11.43
N MET A 241 -10.11 -25.16 10.87
CA MET A 241 -10.49 -25.25 9.47
C MET A 241 -9.34 -24.87 8.53
N VAL A 242 -8.65 -23.75 8.81
CA VAL A 242 -7.49 -23.30 8.04
C VAL A 242 -6.34 -24.29 8.15
N SER A 243 -6.05 -24.81 9.35
CA SER A 243 -5.00 -25.80 9.58
C SER A 243 -5.23 -27.09 8.77
N ILE A 244 -6.46 -27.60 8.76
CA ILE A 244 -6.83 -28.76 7.93
C ILE A 244 -6.60 -28.46 6.46
N ALA A 245 -7.05 -27.29 5.98
CA ALA A 245 -6.86 -26.90 4.58
C ALA A 245 -5.37 -26.76 4.21
N CYS A 246 -4.55 -26.21 5.10
CA CYS A 246 -3.12 -26.05 4.88
C CYS A 246 -2.36 -27.38 4.87
N GLN A 247 -2.78 -28.35 5.70
CA GLN A 247 -2.14 -29.65 5.84
C GLN A 247 -2.66 -30.71 4.85
N THR A 248 -3.67 -30.39 4.05
CA THR A 248 -4.23 -31.27 3.00
C THR A 248 -4.20 -30.63 1.60
N PRO A 249 -3.03 -30.11 1.14
CA PRO A 249 -2.93 -29.37 -0.12
C PRO A 249 -3.30 -30.19 -1.38
N GLN A 250 -3.34 -31.52 -1.27
CA GLN A 250 -3.82 -32.40 -2.32
C GLN A 250 -5.33 -32.29 -2.59
N PHE A 251 -6.12 -31.86 -1.61
CA PHE A 251 -7.58 -31.78 -1.66
C PHE A 251 -8.10 -30.33 -1.67
N ILE A 252 -7.19 -29.35 -1.85
CA ILE A 252 -7.52 -27.93 -1.73
C ILE A 252 -8.60 -27.46 -2.71
N GLU A 253 -8.69 -28.05 -3.90
CA GLU A 253 -9.72 -27.70 -4.90
C GLU A 253 -11.14 -27.99 -4.42
N ASP A 254 -11.33 -29.07 -3.63
CA ASP A 254 -12.64 -29.49 -3.14
C ASP A 254 -13.05 -28.76 -1.84
N ILE A 255 -12.08 -28.45 -0.97
CA ILE A 255 -12.34 -27.81 0.33
C ILE A 255 -12.29 -26.29 0.27
N TRP A 256 -11.56 -25.69 -0.68
CA TRP A 256 -11.43 -24.23 -0.81
C TRP A 256 -12.77 -23.49 -0.86
N PRO A 257 -13.79 -23.91 -1.64
CA PRO A 257 -15.06 -23.20 -1.69
C PRO A 257 -15.72 -23.04 -0.32
N VAL A 258 -15.63 -24.06 0.54
CA VAL A 258 -16.21 -24.05 1.89
C VAL A 258 -15.43 -23.11 2.80
N VAL A 259 -14.09 -23.21 2.81
CA VAL A 259 -13.25 -22.36 3.67
C VAL A 259 -13.32 -20.89 3.24
N PHE A 260 -13.31 -20.64 1.94
CA PHE A 260 -13.37 -19.29 1.38
C PHE A 260 -14.73 -18.62 1.61
N GLU A 261 -15.84 -19.37 1.58
CA GLU A 261 -17.18 -18.84 1.91
C GLU A 261 -17.18 -18.16 3.28
N HIS A 262 -16.66 -18.85 4.30
CA HIS A 262 -16.58 -18.32 5.66
C HIS A 262 -15.59 -17.16 5.80
N LEU A 263 -14.35 -17.32 5.29
CA LEU A 263 -13.34 -16.25 5.31
C LEU A 263 -13.86 -14.98 4.63
N SER A 264 -14.53 -15.13 3.49
CA SER A 264 -15.12 -14.03 2.73
C SER A 264 -16.23 -13.34 3.52
N ALA A 265 -17.11 -14.10 4.17
CA ALA A 265 -18.18 -13.54 5.01
C ALA A 265 -17.63 -12.69 6.17
N LEU A 266 -16.56 -13.15 6.85
CA LEU A 266 -15.90 -12.38 7.90
C LEU A 266 -15.28 -11.08 7.37
N LEU A 267 -14.53 -11.17 6.26
CA LEU A 267 -13.80 -10.05 5.67
C LEU A 267 -14.69 -9.01 4.98
N GLN A 268 -15.95 -9.35 4.65
CA GLN A 268 -16.95 -8.39 4.16
C GLN A 268 -17.57 -7.53 5.27
N ALA A 269 -17.48 -7.98 6.53
CA ALA A 269 -18.01 -7.31 7.71
C ALA A 269 -16.91 -7.01 8.77
N PRO A 270 -15.77 -6.42 8.39
CA PRO A 270 -14.54 -6.44 9.19
C PRO A 270 -14.60 -5.59 10.48
N THR A 271 -15.54 -4.65 10.58
CA THR A 271 -15.75 -3.81 11.77
C THR A 271 -16.73 -4.43 12.77
N GLN A 272 -17.41 -5.52 12.40
CA GLN A 272 -18.43 -6.16 13.23
C GLN A 272 -17.84 -7.28 14.09
N TYR A 273 -16.62 -7.73 13.82
CA TYR A 273 -15.95 -8.78 14.58
C TYR A 273 -14.76 -8.25 15.39
N SER A 274 -14.27 -9.07 16.32
CA SER A 274 -13.07 -8.75 17.10
C SER A 274 -11.83 -8.65 16.20
N ILE A 275 -10.90 -7.76 16.55
CA ILE A 275 -9.68 -7.57 15.75
C ILE A 275 -8.82 -8.84 15.64
N LEU A 276 -8.78 -9.67 16.69
CA LEU A 276 -8.03 -10.94 16.66
C LEU A 276 -8.65 -11.91 15.64
N LEU A 277 -9.98 -12.05 15.61
CA LEU A 277 -10.64 -12.90 14.60
C LEU A 277 -10.36 -12.38 13.18
N MET A 278 -10.36 -11.07 12.98
CA MET A 278 -10.03 -10.46 11.68
C MET A 278 -8.58 -10.72 11.28
N GLU A 279 -7.64 -10.54 12.20
CA GLU A 279 -6.23 -10.88 11.99
C GLU A 279 -6.08 -12.35 11.59
N ARG A 280 -6.77 -13.26 12.29
CA ARG A 280 -6.73 -14.69 11.98
C ARG A 280 -7.36 -15.03 10.63
N ALA A 281 -8.44 -14.35 10.23
CA ALA A 281 -9.00 -14.49 8.89
C ALA A 281 -8.02 -14.03 7.80
N VAL A 282 -7.31 -12.92 8.01
CA VAL A 282 -6.29 -12.41 7.07
C VAL A 282 -5.11 -13.38 6.96
N VAL A 283 -4.56 -13.83 8.10
CA VAL A 283 -3.44 -14.79 8.12
C VAL A 283 -3.85 -16.11 7.48
N GLY A 284 -5.01 -16.66 7.85
CA GLY A 284 -5.51 -17.92 7.31
C GLY A 284 -5.73 -17.85 5.80
N LEU A 285 -6.33 -16.76 5.31
CA LEU A 285 -6.51 -16.52 3.87
C LEU A 285 -5.17 -16.49 3.11
N LEU A 286 -4.18 -15.74 3.62
CA LEU A 286 -2.88 -15.60 2.97
C LEU A 286 -2.05 -16.89 3.03
N ARG A 287 -2.15 -17.66 4.13
CA ARG A 287 -1.52 -18.99 4.24
C ARG A 287 -2.11 -19.97 3.24
N ILE A 288 -3.42 -19.96 3.03
CA ILE A 288 -4.06 -20.80 1.99
C ILE A 288 -3.64 -20.30 0.60
N CYS A 289 -3.57 -18.99 0.35
CA CYS A 289 -3.10 -18.44 -0.92
C CYS A 289 -1.70 -18.94 -1.33
N LEU A 290 -0.78 -19.22 -0.39
CA LEU A 290 0.51 -19.85 -0.70
C LEU A 290 0.34 -21.24 -1.32
N ILE A 291 -0.67 -22.00 -0.89
CA ILE A 291 -0.99 -23.31 -1.45
C ILE A 291 -1.71 -23.14 -2.77
N LEU A 292 -2.67 -22.21 -2.88
CA LEU A 292 -3.36 -21.91 -4.14
C LEU A 292 -2.38 -21.51 -5.24
N ALA A 293 -1.30 -20.82 -4.91
CA ALA A 293 -0.25 -20.43 -5.86
C ALA A 293 0.49 -21.63 -6.48
N THR A 294 0.41 -22.82 -5.87
CA THR A 294 0.93 -24.08 -6.45
C THR A 294 -0.05 -24.77 -7.39
N LYS A 295 -1.31 -24.29 -7.49
CA LYS A 295 -2.42 -24.91 -8.23
C LYS A 295 -2.91 -23.98 -9.34
N PRO A 296 -2.58 -24.24 -10.62
CA PRO A 296 -2.98 -23.37 -11.72
C PRO A 296 -4.49 -23.14 -11.86
N SER A 297 -5.30 -24.15 -11.51
CA SER A 297 -6.77 -24.12 -11.48
C SER A 297 -7.35 -23.10 -10.49
N LEU A 298 -6.63 -22.77 -9.41
CA LEU A 298 -7.06 -21.88 -8.34
C LEU A 298 -6.34 -20.52 -8.37
N ARG A 299 -5.54 -20.25 -9.40
CA ARG A 299 -4.77 -19.00 -9.55
C ARG A 299 -5.63 -17.76 -9.34
N ASP A 300 -6.79 -17.71 -9.99
CA ASP A 300 -7.68 -16.53 -9.94
C ASP A 300 -8.25 -16.27 -8.54
N GLN A 301 -8.35 -17.30 -7.70
CA GLN A 301 -8.83 -17.18 -6.32
C GLN A 301 -7.89 -16.34 -5.45
N ILE A 302 -6.60 -16.27 -5.79
CA ILE A 302 -5.62 -15.43 -5.11
C ILE A 302 -5.95 -13.95 -5.34
N TYR A 303 -6.34 -13.57 -6.55
CA TYR A 303 -6.67 -12.18 -6.86
C TYR A 303 -8.00 -11.75 -6.24
N ILE A 304 -8.99 -12.66 -6.20
CA ILE A 304 -10.23 -12.44 -5.45
C ILE A 304 -9.92 -12.19 -3.97
N SER A 305 -8.98 -12.97 -3.41
CA SER A 305 -8.52 -12.82 -2.03
C SER A 305 -7.80 -11.49 -1.81
N PHE A 306 -6.91 -11.07 -2.71
CA PHE A 306 -6.23 -9.77 -2.62
C PHE A 306 -7.19 -8.60 -2.74
N ASP A 307 -8.15 -8.68 -3.64
CA ASP A 307 -9.21 -7.68 -3.83
C ASP A 307 -10.09 -7.54 -2.58
N LEU A 308 -10.44 -8.65 -1.93
CA LEU A 308 -11.14 -8.66 -0.65
C LEU A 308 -10.33 -7.98 0.46
N LEU A 309 -9.04 -8.30 0.58
CA LEU A 309 -8.14 -7.69 1.57
C LEU A 309 -7.89 -6.20 1.30
N ALA A 310 -7.83 -5.78 0.04
CA ALA A 310 -7.62 -4.38 -0.35
C ALA A 310 -8.83 -3.49 -0.02
N ARG A 311 -10.01 -4.07 0.23
CA ARG A 311 -11.23 -3.36 0.65
C ARG A 311 -11.35 -3.17 2.16
N LEU A 312 -10.43 -3.69 2.96
CA LEU A 312 -10.49 -3.53 4.41
C LEU A 312 -10.50 -2.04 4.80
N PRO A 313 -11.38 -1.62 5.73
CA PRO A 313 -11.38 -0.25 6.24
C PRO A 313 -10.02 0.14 6.83
N PRO A 314 -9.59 1.41 6.73
CA PRO A 314 -8.25 1.84 7.17
C PRO A 314 -7.93 1.48 8.64
N THR A 315 -8.93 1.49 9.52
CA THR A 315 -8.77 1.12 10.93
C THR A 315 -8.39 -0.35 11.10
N VAL A 316 -9.08 -1.25 10.40
CA VAL A 316 -8.80 -2.70 10.42
C VAL A 316 -7.51 -3.00 9.67
N ALA A 317 -7.32 -2.42 8.48
CA ALA A 317 -6.12 -2.59 7.66
C ALA A 317 -4.84 -2.20 8.43
N THR A 318 -4.89 -1.12 9.22
CA THR A 318 -3.76 -0.71 10.08
C THR A 318 -3.47 -1.74 11.17
N SER A 319 -4.51 -2.31 11.79
CA SER A 319 -4.36 -3.29 12.86
C SER A 319 -3.84 -4.66 12.39
N VAL A 320 -4.09 -5.04 11.13
CA VAL A 320 -3.61 -6.30 10.53
C VAL A 320 -2.46 -6.08 9.53
N ALA A 321 -1.87 -4.87 9.51
CA ALA A 321 -0.97 -4.42 8.46
C ALA A 321 0.28 -5.28 8.30
N GLU A 322 0.91 -5.64 9.41
CA GLU A 322 2.12 -6.47 9.42
C GLU A 322 1.86 -7.84 8.78
N GLN A 323 0.72 -8.45 9.11
CA GLN A 323 0.36 -9.81 8.72
C GLN A 323 -0.03 -9.84 7.25
N LEU A 324 -0.77 -8.81 6.82
CA LEU A 324 -1.15 -8.60 5.42
C LEU A 324 0.08 -8.46 4.52
N VAL A 325 1.04 -7.61 4.91
CA VAL A 325 2.27 -7.40 4.12
C VAL A 325 3.18 -8.61 4.18
N ALA A 326 3.35 -9.25 5.34
CA ALA A 326 4.17 -10.46 5.47
C ALA A 326 3.69 -11.58 4.54
N GLY A 327 2.38 -11.84 4.50
CA GLY A 327 1.80 -12.82 3.59
C GLY A 327 1.94 -12.44 2.12
N LEU A 328 1.71 -11.17 1.76
CA LEU A 328 1.92 -10.69 0.39
C LEU A 328 3.37 -10.86 -0.06
N VAL A 329 4.33 -10.48 0.77
CA VAL A 329 5.76 -10.64 0.51
C VAL A 329 6.08 -12.11 0.28
N LEU A 330 5.62 -12.99 1.17
CA LEU A 330 5.90 -14.43 1.09
C LEU A 330 5.33 -15.06 -0.20
N ILE A 331 4.11 -14.69 -0.60
CA ILE A 331 3.50 -15.15 -1.85
C ILE A 331 4.34 -14.71 -3.06
N MET A 332 4.72 -13.43 -3.10
CA MET A 332 5.48 -12.87 -4.23
C MET A 332 6.93 -13.39 -4.29
N THR A 333 7.57 -13.67 -3.15
CA THR A 333 8.93 -14.22 -3.12
C THR A 333 8.96 -15.71 -3.48
N ASN A 334 7.97 -16.48 -3.02
CA ASN A 334 7.91 -17.93 -3.24
C ASN A 334 7.34 -18.28 -4.63
N HIS A 335 6.46 -17.43 -5.17
CA HIS A 335 5.78 -17.65 -6.46
C HIS A 335 5.91 -16.42 -7.36
N ARG A 336 7.11 -16.18 -7.90
CA ARG A 336 7.42 -14.98 -8.70
C ARG A 336 6.54 -14.80 -9.94
N ASP A 337 6.15 -15.90 -10.56
CA ASP A 337 5.33 -15.88 -11.79
C ASP A 337 3.83 -15.71 -11.50
N ILE A 338 3.44 -15.57 -10.22
CA ILE A 338 2.03 -15.49 -9.86
C ILE A 338 1.41 -14.16 -10.33
N ILE A 339 2.14 -13.05 -10.29
CA ILE A 339 1.66 -11.73 -10.73
C ILE A 339 2.30 -11.38 -12.07
N SER A 340 1.48 -11.20 -13.10
CA SER A 340 1.95 -10.95 -14.47
C SER A 340 1.25 -9.78 -15.15
N SER A 341 -0.04 -9.57 -14.92
CA SER A 341 -0.82 -8.54 -15.60
C SER A 341 -0.96 -7.24 -14.81
N GLN A 342 -1.26 -6.14 -15.50
CA GLN A 342 -1.47 -4.84 -14.88
C GLN A 342 -2.52 -4.85 -13.75
N THR A 343 -3.61 -5.61 -13.92
CA THR A 343 -4.67 -5.73 -12.91
C THR A 343 -4.19 -6.49 -11.66
N GLU A 344 -3.42 -7.57 -11.85
CA GLU A 344 -2.88 -8.37 -10.75
C GLU A 344 -1.86 -7.55 -9.94
N TRP A 345 -0.98 -6.82 -10.62
CA TRP A 345 -0.06 -5.87 -9.99
C TRP A 345 -0.81 -4.76 -9.26
N GLY A 346 -1.89 -4.25 -9.85
CA GLY A 346 -2.75 -3.25 -9.23
C GLY A 346 -3.29 -3.68 -7.86
N LEU A 347 -3.69 -4.95 -7.71
CA LEU A 347 -4.16 -5.52 -6.44
C LEU A 347 -3.03 -5.61 -5.40
N ALA A 348 -1.87 -6.14 -5.77
CA ALA A 348 -0.72 -6.21 -4.87
C ALA A 348 -0.28 -4.82 -4.40
N PHE A 349 -0.23 -3.84 -5.31
CA PHE A 349 0.08 -2.46 -4.95
C PHE A 349 -1.01 -1.78 -4.12
N ALA A 350 -2.28 -2.15 -4.28
CA ALA A 350 -3.35 -1.67 -3.42
C ALA A 350 -3.17 -2.15 -1.96
N LEU A 351 -2.79 -3.41 -1.76
CA LEU A 351 -2.48 -3.97 -0.44
C LEU A 351 -1.30 -3.26 0.25
N MET A 352 -0.23 -2.98 -0.50
CA MET A 352 0.92 -2.23 0.02
C MET A 352 0.53 -0.79 0.39
N ARG A 353 -0.29 -0.12 -0.43
CA ARG A 353 -0.74 1.26 -0.16
C ARG A 353 -1.71 1.31 1.02
N ALA A 354 -2.59 0.33 1.19
CA ALA A 354 -3.53 0.26 2.31
C ALA A 354 -2.82 0.17 3.67
N THR A 355 -1.57 -0.29 3.70
CA THR A 355 -0.77 -0.51 4.91
C THR A 355 0.42 0.45 5.05
N ILE A 356 0.55 1.44 4.15
CA ILE A 356 1.74 2.30 4.04
C ILE A 356 1.98 3.20 5.27
N SER A 357 0.91 3.54 6.00
CA SER A 357 0.96 4.34 7.23
C SER A 357 1.52 3.59 8.42
N HIS A 358 1.50 2.24 8.38
CA HIS A 358 2.00 1.40 9.47
C HIS A 358 3.50 1.18 9.33
N SER A 359 4.30 1.51 10.37
CA SER A 359 5.77 1.55 10.28
C SER A 359 6.42 0.26 9.79
N GLU A 360 6.12 -0.89 10.42
CA GLU A 360 6.76 -2.16 10.07
C GLU A 360 6.27 -2.74 8.73
N ALA A 361 4.95 -2.72 8.47
CA ALA A 361 4.37 -3.09 7.18
C ALA A 361 4.92 -2.23 6.02
N SER A 362 5.05 -0.92 6.22
CA SER A 362 5.68 0.03 5.30
C SER A 362 7.16 -0.32 5.06
N ARG A 363 7.91 -0.71 6.09
CA ARG A 363 9.30 -1.18 5.92
C ARG A 363 9.38 -2.43 5.05
N GLN A 364 8.55 -3.43 5.33
CA GLN A 364 8.56 -4.71 4.60
C GLN A 364 8.14 -4.54 3.13
N SER A 365 7.05 -3.82 2.88
CA SER A 365 6.57 -3.56 1.52
C SER A 365 7.52 -2.67 0.72
N PHE A 366 8.18 -1.70 1.37
CA PHE A 366 9.22 -0.89 0.71
C PHE A 366 10.43 -1.73 0.30
N GLU A 367 10.86 -2.68 1.13
CA GLU A 367 11.96 -3.59 0.82
C GLU A 367 11.61 -4.49 -0.38
N LEU A 368 10.37 -4.97 -0.47
CA LEU A 368 9.87 -5.69 -1.64
C LEU A 368 9.87 -4.79 -2.90
N VAL A 369 9.37 -3.56 -2.83
CA VAL A 369 9.42 -2.63 -3.97
C VAL A 369 10.86 -2.36 -4.40
N ARG A 370 11.78 -2.22 -3.43
CA ARG A 370 13.20 -2.05 -3.70
C ARG A 370 13.79 -3.24 -4.45
N SER A 371 13.47 -4.48 -4.06
CA SER A 371 13.99 -5.67 -4.75
C SER A 371 13.46 -5.79 -6.19
N LEU A 372 12.21 -5.36 -6.44
CA LEU A 372 11.64 -5.34 -7.80
C LEU A 372 12.37 -4.37 -8.75
N VAL A 373 12.86 -3.23 -8.24
CA VAL A 373 13.48 -2.16 -9.04
C VAL A 373 15.01 -2.29 -9.13
N ALA A 374 15.65 -2.82 -8.08
CA ALA A 374 17.09 -2.98 -7.99
C ALA A 374 17.63 -3.90 -9.10
N ASP A 375 18.87 -3.65 -9.54
CA ASP A 375 19.53 -4.54 -10.50
C ASP A 375 19.85 -5.88 -9.81
N GLY A 376 19.50 -6.99 -10.44
CA GLY A 376 19.75 -8.32 -9.89
C GLY A 376 18.79 -9.39 -10.41
N PRO A 377 18.89 -10.62 -9.89
CA PRO A 377 18.00 -11.73 -10.27
C PRO A 377 16.54 -11.51 -9.83
N ASP A 378 16.31 -10.58 -8.91
CA ASP A 378 15.00 -10.27 -8.34
C ASP A 378 14.30 -9.11 -9.06
N GLN A 379 14.98 -8.49 -10.03
CA GLN A 379 14.45 -7.39 -10.82
C GLN A 379 13.23 -7.85 -11.63
N CYS A 380 12.09 -7.20 -11.42
CA CYS A 380 10.83 -7.55 -12.05
C CYS A 380 10.05 -6.27 -12.38
N VAL A 381 10.60 -5.44 -13.26
CA VAL A 381 9.91 -4.27 -13.83
C VAL A 381 9.47 -4.62 -15.25
N THR A 382 8.17 -4.54 -15.48
CA THR A 382 7.52 -4.85 -16.75
C THR A 382 6.61 -3.69 -17.16
N PRO A 383 6.18 -3.61 -18.43
CA PRO A 383 5.17 -2.64 -18.88
C PRO A 383 3.91 -2.64 -17.99
N ASP A 384 3.48 -3.82 -17.57
CA ASP A 384 2.28 -4.03 -16.74
C ASP A 384 2.37 -3.42 -15.34
N ASN A 385 3.56 -3.38 -14.73
CA ASN A 385 3.73 -2.89 -13.36
C ASN A 385 4.38 -1.51 -13.25
N PHE A 386 4.94 -0.96 -14.34
CA PHE A 386 5.70 0.28 -14.34
C PHE A 386 4.92 1.47 -13.76
N VAL A 387 3.69 1.70 -14.21
CA VAL A 387 2.84 2.80 -13.72
C VAL A 387 2.40 2.57 -12.26
N GLY A 388 2.17 1.31 -11.89
CA GLY A 388 1.87 0.93 -10.52
C GLY A 388 3.04 1.20 -9.57
N LEU A 389 4.27 0.88 -9.98
CA LEU A 389 5.50 1.20 -9.25
C LEU A 389 5.68 2.71 -9.05
N ILE A 390 5.44 3.51 -10.10
CA ILE A 390 5.46 4.98 -9.96
C ILE A 390 4.47 5.42 -8.88
N THR A 391 3.25 4.89 -8.91
CA THR A 391 2.19 5.26 -7.95
C THR A 391 2.58 4.90 -6.52
N VAL A 392 3.11 3.70 -6.28
CA VAL A 392 3.53 3.26 -4.93
C VAL A 392 4.70 4.10 -4.42
N LEU A 393 5.72 4.34 -5.25
CA LEU A 393 6.88 5.15 -4.86
C LEU A 393 6.51 6.61 -4.60
N ASP A 394 5.61 7.18 -5.40
CA ASP A 394 5.05 8.52 -5.20
C ASP A 394 4.29 8.63 -3.87
N GLU A 395 3.55 7.58 -3.49
CA GLU A 395 2.84 7.51 -2.22
C GLU A 395 3.82 7.52 -1.03
N TYR A 396 4.93 6.78 -1.09
CA TYR A 396 5.98 6.81 -0.05
C TYR A 396 6.56 8.21 0.16
N ALA A 397 6.82 8.93 -0.93
CA ALA A 397 7.30 10.32 -0.88
C ALA A 397 6.23 11.26 -0.30
N THR A 398 4.97 11.05 -0.66
CA THR A 398 3.82 11.84 -0.18
C THR A 398 3.59 11.65 1.33
N VAL A 399 3.57 10.40 1.82
CA VAL A 399 3.44 10.07 3.25
C VAL A 399 4.56 10.70 4.08
N ALA A 400 5.79 10.74 3.56
CA ALA A 400 6.90 11.43 4.22
C ALA A 400 6.69 12.95 4.30
N GLY A 401 6.05 13.54 3.28
CA GLY A 401 5.62 14.93 3.29
C GLY A 401 4.53 15.19 4.34
N ASP A 402 3.49 14.38 4.35
CA ASP A 402 2.38 14.50 5.31
C ASP A 402 2.86 14.34 6.76
N HIS A 403 3.78 13.40 6.99
CA HIS A 403 4.43 13.22 8.29
C HIS A 403 5.23 14.47 8.72
N THR A 404 5.89 15.13 7.78
CA THR A 404 6.62 16.39 8.05
C THR A 404 5.65 17.54 8.36
N GLU A 405 4.56 17.65 7.62
CA GLU A 405 3.53 18.67 7.82
C GLU A 405 2.82 18.51 9.16
N ALA A 406 2.43 17.27 9.52
CA ALA A 406 1.82 16.95 10.81
C ALA A 406 2.74 17.31 11.98
N GLN A 407 4.06 17.11 11.85
CA GLN A 407 5.01 17.50 12.90
C GLN A 407 5.18 19.02 13.01
N GLN A 408 5.20 19.75 11.89
CA GLN A 408 5.29 21.22 11.91
C GLN A 408 4.07 21.89 12.54
N GLN A 409 2.88 21.30 12.38
CA GLN A 409 1.66 21.72 13.06
C GLN A 409 1.70 21.37 14.56
N GLY A 410 2.42 20.31 14.93
CA GLY A 410 2.71 19.95 16.31
C GLY A 410 3.74 20.89 16.96
N ARG A 411 3.62 21.17 18.27
CA ARG A 411 4.58 21.98 19.04
C ARG A 411 5.93 21.26 19.29
N ARG A 412 6.46 20.51 18.31
CA ARG A 412 7.74 19.80 18.42
C ARG A 412 8.84 20.56 17.68
N THR A 413 9.92 20.84 18.38
CA THR A 413 10.98 21.78 17.95
C THR A 413 12.04 21.18 17.01
N GLN A 414 12.05 19.86 16.79
CA GLN A 414 13.10 19.21 16.01
C GLN A 414 12.70 19.08 14.53
N THR A 415 13.56 19.57 13.64
CA THR A 415 13.40 19.39 12.19
C THR A 415 13.62 17.91 11.85
N LEU A 416 12.66 17.31 11.14
CA LEU A 416 12.80 15.95 10.64
C LEU A 416 13.70 15.91 9.41
N ASN A 417 14.49 14.85 9.29
CA ASN A 417 15.33 14.54 8.15
C ASN A 417 15.45 13.00 7.99
N SER A 418 16.10 12.56 6.92
CA SER A 418 16.30 11.13 6.66
C SER A 418 17.11 10.40 7.74
N SER A 419 17.94 11.08 8.54
CA SER A 419 18.73 10.44 9.59
C SER A 419 17.98 10.21 10.90
N ASN A 420 16.88 10.93 11.14
CA ASN A 420 16.08 10.83 12.37
C ASN A 420 14.65 10.28 12.14
N SER A 421 14.23 10.12 10.88
CA SER A 421 12.90 9.59 10.54
C SER A 421 12.98 8.52 9.46
N PRO A 422 12.63 7.26 9.77
CA PRO A 422 12.64 6.19 8.77
C PRO A 422 11.58 6.41 7.68
N VAL A 423 10.52 7.18 7.96
CA VAL A 423 9.50 7.55 6.96
C VAL A 423 10.10 8.47 5.90
N ILE A 424 10.87 9.49 6.32
CA ILE A 424 11.56 10.39 5.38
C ILE A 424 12.66 9.67 4.63
N GLU A 425 13.41 8.78 5.27
CA GLU A 425 14.41 7.94 4.61
C GLU A 425 13.78 7.11 3.48
N ARG A 426 12.64 6.45 3.74
CA ARG A 426 11.89 5.71 2.71
C ARG A 426 11.41 6.62 1.59
N GLY A 427 10.82 7.79 1.92
CA GLY A 427 10.36 8.76 0.92
C GLY A 427 11.48 9.29 0.02
N LEU A 428 12.66 9.56 0.59
CA LEU A 428 13.84 10.00 -0.17
C LEU A 428 14.33 8.91 -1.12
N LYS A 429 14.51 7.69 -0.62
CA LYS A 429 14.89 6.53 -1.44
C LYS A 429 13.84 6.20 -2.50
N ALA A 430 12.55 6.45 -2.24
CA ALA A 430 11.48 6.27 -3.20
C ALA A 430 11.65 7.20 -4.41
N VAL A 431 12.03 8.46 -4.17
CA VAL A 431 12.32 9.44 -5.24
C VAL A 431 13.55 9.05 -6.06
N ASP A 432 14.59 8.51 -5.42
CA ASP A 432 15.76 7.98 -6.13
C ASP A 432 15.36 6.81 -7.04
N MET A 433 14.58 5.85 -6.53
CA MET A 433 14.07 4.73 -7.33
C MET A 433 13.12 5.17 -8.44
N LEU A 434 12.27 6.17 -8.21
CA LEU A 434 11.44 6.79 -9.25
C LEU A 434 12.30 7.30 -10.41
N SER A 435 13.41 7.97 -10.10
CA SER A 435 14.36 8.43 -11.12
C SER A 435 15.03 7.29 -11.87
N ASP A 436 15.33 6.19 -11.18
CA ASP A 436 16.00 5.02 -11.75
C ASP A 436 15.12 4.24 -12.73
N LEU A 437 13.79 4.28 -12.58
CA LEU A 437 12.84 3.62 -13.49
C LEU A 437 13.02 4.04 -14.97
N LYS A 438 13.56 5.24 -15.25
CA LYS A 438 13.83 5.68 -16.62
C LYS A 438 14.82 4.79 -17.38
N LYS A 439 15.66 4.00 -16.67
CA LYS A 439 16.60 3.06 -17.29
C LYS A 439 15.88 2.00 -18.14
N PHE A 440 14.62 1.69 -17.78
CA PHE A 440 13.82 0.70 -18.49
C PHE A 440 13.23 1.21 -19.82
N TRP A 441 13.17 2.53 -20.07
CA TRP A 441 12.63 3.06 -21.34
C TRP A 441 13.41 2.62 -22.57
N SER A 442 14.68 2.25 -22.42
CA SER A 442 15.54 1.79 -23.52
C SER A 442 15.59 0.27 -23.64
N THR A 443 14.79 -0.45 -22.83
CA THR A 443 14.76 -1.92 -22.87
C THR A 443 13.72 -2.40 -23.88
N PRO A 444 13.96 -3.55 -24.56
CA PRO A 444 13.10 -4.03 -25.64
C PRO A 444 11.64 -4.28 -25.22
N ALA A 445 11.40 -4.58 -23.94
CA ALA A 445 10.05 -4.74 -23.41
C ALA A 445 9.21 -3.45 -23.45
N PHE A 446 9.87 -2.28 -23.55
CA PHE A 446 9.24 -0.97 -23.56
C PHE A 446 9.32 -0.30 -24.95
N GLU A 447 9.75 -1.01 -26.00
CA GLU A 447 9.84 -0.47 -27.37
C GLU A 447 8.45 -0.36 -28.04
N ASP A 448 7.60 0.54 -27.51
CA ASP A 448 6.33 0.93 -28.13
C ASP A 448 6.35 2.43 -28.50
N LYS A 449 5.62 2.83 -29.54
CA LYS A 449 5.48 4.24 -29.95
C LYS A 449 4.84 5.13 -28.88
N GLN A 450 4.27 4.54 -27.83
CA GLN A 450 3.55 5.25 -26.77
C GLN A 450 4.33 5.39 -25.45
N VAL A 451 5.65 5.16 -25.46
CA VAL A 451 6.53 5.30 -24.28
C VAL A 451 6.37 6.65 -23.59
N TRP A 452 6.24 7.72 -24.37
CA TRP A 452 6.07 9.06 -23.85
C TRP A 452 4.85 9.15 -22.92
N ARG A 453 3.64 8.82 -23.43
CA ARG A 453 2.39 8.99 -22.69
C ARG A 453 2.21 7.97 -21.57
N HIS A 454 2.65 6.74 -21.75
CA HIS A 454 2.41 5.65 -20.80
C HIS A 454 3.47 5.54 -19.70
N TYR A 455 4.73 5.92 -19.98
CA TYR A 455 5.83 5.69 -19.04
C TYR A 455 6.56 6.98 -18.66
N ALA A 456 7.01 7.76 -19.65
CA ALA A 456 7.83 8.93 -19.38
C ALA A 456 7.05 10.06 -18.70
N LEU A 457 5.89 10.42 -19.25
CA LEU A 457 5.07 11.51 -18.74
C LEU A 457 4.56 11.27 -17.31
N PRO A 458 4.04 10.08 -16.93
CA PRO A 458 3.69 9.79 -15.54
C PRO A 458 4.86 9.91 -14.57
N LEU A 459 6.06 9.43 -14.96
CA LEU A 459 7.27 9.51 -14.14
C LEU A 459 7.71 10.96 -13.92
N LEU A 460 7.75 11.75 -15.00
CA LEU A 460 8.07 13.18 -14.92
C LEU A 460 7.03 13.95 -14.10
N SER A 461 5.75 13.62 -14.25
CA SER A 461 4.66 14.24 -13.47
C SER A 461 4.78 13.94 -11.97
N SER A 462 5.20 12.71 -11.59
CA SER A 462 5.46 12.35 -10.20
C SER A 462 6.67 13.11 -9.64
N LEU A 463 7.81 13.13 -10.35
CA LEU A 463 8.99 13.90 -9.92
C LEU A 463 8.69 15.41 -9.79
N ALA A 464 7.88 15.96 -10.70
CA ALA A 464 7.41 17.35 -10.61
C ALA A 464 6.53 17.57 -9.39
N ARG A 465 5.54 16.72 -9.12
CA ARG A 465 4.71 16.81 -7.90
C ARG A 465 5.58 16.75 -6.64
N GLN A 466 6.50 15.80 -6.54
CA GLN A 466 7.38 15.66 -5.38
C GLN A 466 8.41 16.80 -5.24
N SER A 467 8.65 17.59 -6.30
CA SER A 467 9.45 18.81 -6.23
C SER A 467 8.79 19.94 -5.41
N SER A 468 7.53 19.76 -4.98
CA SER A 468 6.78 20.68 -4.10
C SER A 468 6.47 20.11 -2.71
N ASN A 469 7.02 18.94 -2.37
CA ASN A 469 6.85 18.23 -1.09
C ASN A 469 7.21 19.08 0.16
N THR A 470 6.58 18.85 1.31
CA THR A 470 6.92 19.59 2.55
C THR A 470 8.31 19.20 3.07
N ALA A 471 8.75 17.96 2.88
CA ALA A 471 10.09 17.48 3.25
C ALA A 471 11.17 18.03 2.30
N ARG A 472 12.06 18.87 2.83
CA ARG A 472 13.11 19.56 2.04
C ARG A 472 14.03 18.63 1.26
N GLU A 473 14.46 17.51 1.85
CA GLU A 473 15.36 16.54 1.21
C GLU A 473 14.68 15.86 0.01
N ILE A 474 13.41 15.49 0.17
CA ILE A 474 12.60 14.87 -0.90
C ILE A 474 12.39 15.87 -2.04
N ARG A 475 11.99 17.11 -1.75
CA ARG A 475 11.88 18.16 -2.79
C ARG A 475 13.16 18.36 -3.56
N HIS A 476 14.27 18.47 -2.83
CA HIS A 476 15.56 18.76 -3.43
C HIS A 476 16.00 17.61 -4.34
N SER A 477 15.84 16.36 -3.89
CA SER A 477 16.14 15.19 -4.72
C SER A 477 15.23 15.14 -5.96
N ALA A 478 13.92 15.35 -5.77
CA ALA A 478 12.94 15.30 -6.85
C ALA A 478 13.20 16.32 -7.96
N ILE A 479 13.50 17.58 -7.62
CA ILE A 479 13.77 18.62 -8.63
C ILE A 479 15.08 18.35 -9.38
N VAL A 480 16.10 17.83 -8.70
CA VAL A 480 17.38 17.46 -9.30
C VAL A 480 17.20 16.30 -10.28
N HIS A 481 16.44 15.27 -9.89
CA HIS A 481 16.14 14.13 -10.75
C HIS A 481 15.23 14.50 -11.92
N LEU A 482 14.24 15.37 -11.71
CA LEU A 482 13.42 15.92 -12.78
C LEU A 482 14.29 16.63 -13.81
N GLN A 483 15.15 17.55 -13.37
CA GLN A 483 16.05 18.29 -14.25
C GLN A 483 16.98 17.36 -15.03
N ARG A 484 17.60 16.38 -14.35
CA ARG A 484 18.50 15.39 -14.99
C ARG A 484 17.77 14.51 -16.00
N THR A 485 16.50 14.20 -15.77
CA THR A 485 15.71 13.33 -16.64
C THR A 485 15.20 14.09 -17.86
N VAL A 486 14.70 15.32 -17.68
CA VAL A 486 14.20 16.18 -18.76
C VAL A 486 15.34 16.64 -19.69
N LEU A 487 16.49 17.02 -19.13
CA LEU A 487 17.64 17.50 -19.91
C LEU A 487 18.65 16.38 -20.25
N GLY A 488 18.32 15.14 -19.91
CA GLY A 488 19.19 13.99 -20.06
C GLY A 488 19.02 13.27 -21.40
N PRO A 489 19.99 12.41 -21.77
CA PRO A 489 19.96 11.69 -23.05
C PRO A 489 18.89 10.58 -23.12
N TYR A 490 18.33 10.18 -21.96
CA TYR A 490 17.32 9.12 -21.87
C TYR A 490 15.95 9.56 -22.39
N LEU A 491 15.62 10.86 -22.31
CA LEU A 491 14.36 11.38 -22.80
C LEU A 491 14.48 11.72 -24.29
N LYS A 492 14.10 10.77 -25.14
CA LYS A 492 14.02 10.97 -26.58
C LYS A 492 12.60 11.39 -26.95
N LEU A 493 12.35 12.70 -27.02
CA LEU A 493 11.14 13.22 -27.64
C LEU A 493 11.25 13.02 -29.15
N ASP A 494 10.17 12.56 -29.80
CA ASP A 494 10.13 12.46 -31.25
C ASP A 494 10.23 13.87 -31.85
N ALA A 495 11.29 14.11 -32.64
CA ALA A 495 11.53 15.40 -33.27
C ALA A 495 10.42 15.81 -34.26
N GLN A 496 9.53 14.89 -34.65
CA GLN A 496 8.39 15.15 -35.51
C GLN A 496 7.08 15.40 -34.72
N ASP A 497 7.04 15.13 -33.41
CA ASP A 497 5.83 15.24 -32.58
C ASP A 497 5.96 16.41 -31.58
N GLN A 498 5.62 17.62 -32.06
CA GLN A 498 5.52 18.84 -31.26
C GLN A 498 4.62 18.65 -30.02
N GLY A 499 3.62 17.78 -30.11
CA GLY A 499 2.66 17.53 -29.04
C GLY A 499 3.31 17.00 -27.76
N GLN A 500 4.42 16.26 -27.85
CA GLN A 500 5.11 15.76 -26.65
C GLN A 500 5.81 16.88 -25.87
N VAL A 501 6.37 17.86 -26.59
CA VAL A 501 6.98 19.04 -25.97
C VAL A 501 5.90 19.88 -25.29
N GLU A 502 4.79 20.15 -25.99
CA GLU A 502 3.66 20.86 -25.41
C GLU A 502 3.09 20.14 -24.16
N GLU A 503 2.95 18.80 -24.21
CA GLU A 503 2.52 18.01 -23.06
C GLU A 503 3.51 18.09 -21.89
N LEU A 504 4.82 18.07 -22.14
CA LEU A 504 5.85 18.23 -21.10
C LEU A 504 5.66 19.56 -20.37
N PHE A 505 5.54 20.67 -21.10
CA PHE A 505 5.35 21.98 -20.48
C PHE A 505 4.01 22.07 -19.74
N ASN A 506 2.91 21.72 -20.41
CA ASN A 506 1.56 21.88 -19.87
C ASN A 506 1.22 20.93 -18.72
N ARG A 507 1.81 19.73 -18.67
CA ARG A 507 1.50 18.72 -17.65
C ARG A 507 2.58 18.53 -16.59
N VAL A 508 3.80 19.02 -16.81
CA VAL A 508 4.92 18.84 -15.88
C VAL A 508 5.48 20.19 -15.42
N THR A 509 6.02 21.00 -16.35
CA THR A 509 6.80 22.20 -15.98
C THR A 509 5.93 23.35 -15.47
N PHE A 510 4.85 23.70 -16.18
CA PHE A 510 3.96 24.79 -15.77
C PHE A 510 3.20 24.47 -14.48
N PRO A 511 2.59 23.27 -14.31
CA PRO A 511 1.95 22.92 -13.05
C PRO A 511 2.89 22.97 -11.85
N LEU A 512 4.14 22.52 -12.00
CA LEU A 512 5.17 22.63 -10.95
C LEU A 512 5.40 24.09 -10.54
N LEU A 513 5.62 24.98 -11.52
CA LEU A 513 5.88 26.38 -11.23
C LEU A 513 4.67 27.08 -10.61
N ASP A 514 3.48 26.81 -11.11
CA ASP A 514 2.24 27.32 -10.53
C ASP A 514 2.05 26.86 -9.08
N GLU A 515 2.38 25.60 -8.78
CA GLU A 515 2.34 25.07 -7.41
C GLU A 515 3.32 25.81 -6.49
N LEU A 516 4.57 26.01 -6.94
CA LEU A 516 5.61 26.71 -6.17
C LEU A 516 5.33 28.21 -5.98
N LEU A 517 4.47 28.80 -6.81
CA LEU A 517 4.00 30.17 -6.67
C LEU A 517 2.88 30.34 -5.62
N LYS A 518 2.24 29.24 -5.18
CA LYS A 518 1.17 29.31 -4.19
C LYS A 518 1.72 29.75 -2.83
N PRO A 519 1.11 30.77 -2.18
CA PRO A 519 1.56 31.24 -0.86
C PRO A 519 1.59 30.12 0.20
N GLN A 520 0.62 29.20 0.15
CA GLN A 520 0.54 28.06 1.07
C GLN A 520 1.76 27.14 0.97
N VAL A 521 2.28 26.92 -0.25
CA VAL A 521 3.47 26.10 -0.48
C VAL A 521 4.71 26.81 0.07
N VAL A 522 4.83 28.12 -0.17
CA VAL A 522 5.96 28.92 0.36
C VAL A 522 5.99 28.89 1.89
N MET A 523 4.83 28.95 2.55
CA MET A 523 4.73 28.92 4.02
C MET A 523 5.15 27.59 4.65
N ARG A 524 5.15 26.48 3.90
CA ARG A 524 5.59 25.15 4.39
C ARG A 524 7.10 25.07 4.63
N ASP A 525 7.90 25.82 3.86
CA ASP A 525 9.35 25.94 4.06
C ASP A 525 9.89 27.29 3.52
N PRO A 526 9.74 28.39 4.28
CA PRO A 526 10.12 29.72 3.81
C PRO A 526 11.60 29.87 3.46
N MET A 527 12.47 29.03 4.04
CA MET A 527 13.92 29.10 3.84
C MET A 527 14.40 28.25 2.66
N GLY A 528 13.79 27.09 2.41
CA GLY A 528 14.16 26.20 1.31
C GLY A 528 13.39 26.43 0.01
N MET A 529 12.22 27.06 0.04
CA MET A 529 11.40 27.30 -1.15
C MET A 529 12.03 28.25 -2.19
N PRO A 530 12.72 29.35 -1.82
CA PRO A 530 13.42 30.20 -2.77
C PRO A 530 14.42 29.44 -3.66
N GLU A 531 15.23 28.56 -3.06
CA GLU A 531 16.18 27.71 -3.79
C GLU A 531 15.45 26.74 -4.75
N THR A 532 14.33 26.18 -4.31
CA THR A 532 13.52 25.26 -5.12
C THR A 532 12.93 25.98 -6.35
N ARG A 533 12.40 27.20 -6.16
CA ARG A 533 11.90 28.04 -7.25
C ARG A 533 13.00 28.43 -8.24
N LEU A 534 14.19 28.78 -7.73
CA LEU A 534 15.35 29.08 -8.57
C LEU A 534 15.69 27.90 -9.49
N ARG A 535 15.77 26.69 -8.94
CA ARG A 535 16.01 25.46 -9.72
C ARG A 535 14.90 25.20 -10.74
N ALA A 536 13.63 25.37 -10.37
CA ALA A 536 12.51 25.19 -11.27
C ALA A 536 12.49 26.24 -12.41
N SER A 537 12.82 27.49 -12.12
CA SER A 537 12.95 28.55 -13.14
C SER A 537 14.09 28.26 -14.12
N ALA A 538 15.23 27.78 -13.62
CA ALA A 538 16.34 27.37 -14.47
C ALA A 538 15.98 26.15 -15.33
N LEU A 539 15.20 25.20 -14.79
CA LEU A 539 14.67 24.07 -15.55
C LEU A 539 13.76 24.54 -16.68
N LEU A 540 12.83 25.47 -16.42
CA LEU A 540 11.94 26.04 -17.44
C LEU A 540 12.73 26.62 -18.61
N CYS A 541 13.68 27.52 -18.33
CA CYS A 541 14.48 28.17 -19.36
C CYS A 541 15.34 27.16 -20.13
N LYS A 542 15.98 26.20 -19.44
CA LYS A 542 16.83 25.18 -20.07
C LYS A 542 16.02 24.21 -20.91
N ALA A 543 14.85 23.76 -20.44
CA ALA A 543 13.97 22.90 -21.20
C ALA A 543 13.47 23.60 -22.46
N PHE A 544 13.11 24.89 -22.38
CA PHE A 544 12.65 25.67 -23.53
C PHE A 544 13.76 25.79 -24.58
N MET A 545 14.98 26.14 -24.17
CA MET A 545 16.13 26.18 -25.08
C MET A 545 16.42 24.80 -25.68
N HIS A 546 16.36 23.74 -24.87
CA HIS A 546 16.68 22.39 -25.30
C HIS A 546 15.69 21.82 -26.31
N PHE A 547 14.40 22.14 -26.23
CA PHE A 547 13.36 21.54 -27.08
C PHE A 547 12.83 22.47 -28.17
N GLU A 548 12.65 23.76 -27.90
CA GLU A 548 11.99 24.69 -28.82
C GLU A 548 12.95 25.65 -29.53
N ALA A 549 14.04 26.07 -28.86
CA ALA A 549 15.04 26.96 -29.48
C ALA A 549 16.11 26.16 -30.24
N ARG A 550 15.68 25.38 -31.24
CA ARG A 550 16.54 24.56 -32.11
C ARG A 550 16.62 25.14 -33.52
N ASP A 551 17.77 24.96 -34.17
CA ASP A 551 17.94 25.33 -35.58
C ASP A 551 16.94 24.60 -36.48
N GLY A 552 16.19 25.35 -37.30
CA GLY A 552 15.23 24.79 -38.25
C GLY A 552 13.83 24.48 -37.68
N GLN A 553 13.49 24.96 -36.49
CA GLN A 553 12.18 24.72 -35.86
C GLN A 553 11.01 25.41 -36.60
N LYS A 554 10.09 24.62 -37.15
CA LYS A 554 8.98 25.10 -38.00
C LYS A 554 7.63 25.30 -37.28
N ALA A 555 7.49 24.78 -36.07
CA ALA A 555 6.24 24.88 -35.32
C ALA A 555 6.03 26.23 -34.64
N ASP A 556 4.76 26.57 -34.37
CA ASP A 556 4.39 27.83 -33.74
C ASP A 556 4.56 27.79 -32.22
N ILE A 557 5.72 28.26 -31.75
CA ILE A 557 6.07 28.28 -30.31
C ILE A 557 5.46 29.46 -29.53
N ARG A 558 4.69 30.34 -30.18
CA ARG A 558 4.26 31.63 -29.58
C ARG A 558 3.46 31.44 -28.30
N VAL A 559 2.51 30.51 -28.28
CA VAL A 559 1.65 30.26 -27.11
C VAL A 559 2.47 29.80 -25.92
N LEU A 560 3.35 28.81 -26.15
CA LEU A 560 4.23 28.25 -25.13
C LEU A 560 5.22 29.31 -24.61
N TRP A 561 5.78 30.12 -25.51
CA TRP A 561 6.71 31.19 -25.17
C TRP A 561 6.07 32.30 -24.33
N ILE A 562 4.85 32.74 -24.68
CA ILE A 562 4.12 33.73 -23.87
C ILE A 562 3.89 33.18 -22.47
N GLN A 563 3.49 31.91 -22.33
CA GLN A 563 3.32 31.29 -21.01
C GLN A 563 4.64 31.21 -20.21
N VAL A 564 5.78 30.95 -20.88
CA VAL A 564 7.10 31.03 -20.23
C VAL A 564 7.36 32.43 -19.69
N LEU A 565 7.14 33.48 -20.50
CA LEU A 565 7.32 34.86 -20.07
C LEU A 565 6.40 35.24 -18.91
N ASP A 566 5.14 34.81 -18.93
CA ASP A 566 4.16 35.03 -17.87
C ASP A 566 4.60 34.44 -16.54
N LEU A 567 5.15 33.22 -16.57
CA LEU A 567 5.66 32.56 -15.37
C LEU A 567 6.95 33.20 -14.86
N LEU A 568 7.86 33.61 -15.76
CA LEU A 568 9.07 34.33 -15.37
C LEU A 568 8.75 35.68 -14.72
N ASP A 569 7.79 36.44 -15.27
CA ASP A 569 7.28 37.68 -14.68
C ASP A 569 6.73 37.43 -13.25
N ARG A 570 5.87 36.42 -13.11
CA ARG A 570 5.31 36.04 -11.80
C ARG A 570 6.38 35.62 -10.80
N LEU A 571 7.37 34.81 -11.21
CA LEU A 571 8.48 34.33 -10.38
C LEU A 571 9.39 35.47 -9.92
N MET A 572 9.68 36.43 -10.79
CA MET A 572 10.50 37.60 -10.47
C MET A 572 9.83 38.50 -9.42
N HIS A 573 8.50 38.57 -9.44
CA HIS A 573 7.71 39.46 -8.57
C HIS A 573 7.23 38.83 -7.25
N VAL A 574 7.59 37.57 -6.95
CA VAL A 574 7.14 36.91 -5.70
C VAL A 574 7.73 37.58 -4.46
N ASP A 575 9.04 37.81 -4.46
CA ASP A 575 9.74 38.53 -3.41
C ASP A 575 10.96 39.23 -4.02
N ARG A 576 11.05 40.55 -3.88
CA ARG A 576 12.15 41.36 -4.41
C ARG A 576 13.50 41.05 -3.75
N ARG A 577 13.50 40.34 -2.62
CA ARG A 577 14.71 39.89 -1.92
C ARG A 577 15.18 38.51 -2.36
N ASP A 578 14.41 37.82 -3.18
CA ASP A 578 14.75 36.50 -3.69
C ASP A 578 15.83 36.62 -4.79
N GLN A 579 16.71 35.60 -4.86
CA GLN A 579 17.71 35.47 -5.92
C GLN A 579 17.07 35.41 -7.31
N LEU A 580 15.80 35.02 -7.38
CA LEU A 580 15.00 35.05 -8.61
C LEU A 580 14.93 36.43 -9.26
N HIS A 581 14.90 37.51 -8.48
CA HIS A 581 14.81 38.87 -9.02
C HIS A 581 16.01 39.20 -9.94
N GLU A 582 17.18 38.63 -9.65
CA GLU A 582 18.40 38.80 -10.47
C GLU A 582 18.59 37.65 -11.46
N ALA A 583 18.26 36.42 -11.07
CA ALA A 583 18.47 35.23 -11.90
C ALA A 583 17.51 35.12 -13.08
N VAL A 584 16.28 35.66 -12.96
CA VAL A 584 15.28 35.62 -14.05
C VAL A 584 15.73 36.47 -15.25
N PRO A 585 16.12 37.76 -15.10
CA PRO A 585 16.67 38.54 -16.20
C PRO A 585 17.86 37.86 -16.89
N GLU A 586 18.81 37.35 -16.12
CA GLU A 586 19.99 36.67 -16.68
C GLU A 586 19.62 35.39 -17.45
N SER A 587 18.69 34.60 -16.92
CA SER A 587 18.18 33.41 -17.60
C SER A 587 17.43 33.78 -18.89
N LEU A 588 16.61 34.83 -18.84
CA LEU A 588 15.86 35.33 -19.99
C LEU A 588 16.79 35.84 -21.10
N LYS A 589 17.85 36.59 -20.74
CA LYS A 589 18.90 37.02 -21.68
C LYS A 589 19.48 35.84 -22.44
N ASN A 590 19.84 34.77 -21.74
CA ASN A 590 20.40 33.57 -22.36
C ASN A 590 19.41 32.92 -23.35
N VAL A 591 18.12 32.82 -22.98
CA VAL A 591 17.08 32.27 -23.86
C VAL A 591 16.91 33.14 -25.12
N LEU A 592 16.81 34.46 -24.97
CA LEU A 592 16.65 35.40 -26.09
C LEU A 592 17.83 35.37 -27.06
N LEU A 593 19.06 35.27 -26.55
CA LEU A 593 20.26 35.15 -27.37
C LEU A 593 20.26 33.86 -28.19
N VAL A 594 19.84 32.73 -27.59
CA VAL A 594 19.71 31.46 -28.32
C VAL A 594 18.59 31.54 -29.37
N MET A 595 17.45 32.15 -29.05
CA MET A 595 16.37 32.37 -30.02
C MET A 595 16.78 33.27 -31.19
N SER A 596 17.65 34.25 -30.94
CA SER A 596 18.22 35.10 -31.99
C SER A 596 19.25 34.34 -32.83
N ALA A 597 20.13 33.55 -32.21
CA ALA A 597 21.15 32.76 -32.90
C ALA A 597 20.53 31.69 -33.82
N THR A 598 19.42 31.09 -33.39
CA THR A 598 18.64 30.09 -34.16
C THR A 598 17.74 30.69 -35.23
N GLY A 599 17.71 32.03 -35.36
CA GLY A 599 16.90 32.75 -36.34
C GLY A 599 15.39 32.77 -36.06
N SER A 600 14.97 32.33 -34.86
CA SER A 600 13.55 32.34 -34.45
C SER A 600 13.08 33.74 -34.07
N LEU A 601 13.91 34.49 -33.33
CA LEU A 601 13.61 35.85 -32.88
C LEU A 601 14.51 36.86 -33.62
N VAL A 602 13.93 37.59 -34.57
CA VAL A 602 14.68 38.52 -35.43
C VAL A 602 14.23 39.96 -35.18
N PRO A 603 15.14 40.87 -34.82
CA PRO A 603 14.81 42.29 -34.64
C PRO A 603 14.32 42.91 -35.95
N PRO A 604 13.44 43.91 -35.91
CA PRO A 604 12.94 44.58 -37.11
C PRO A 604 14.12 45.25 -37.86
N PRO A 605 14.36 44.91 -39.14
CA PRO A 605 15.42 45.55 -39.92
C PRO A 605 15.06 47.00 -40.22
N PRO A 606 16.04 47.92 -40.38
CA PRO A 606 15.82 49.34 -40.63
C PRO A 606 15.33 49.68 -42.05
N GLY A 607 14.63 48.75 -42.73
CA GLY A 607 14.22 48.87 -44.13
C GLY A 607 13.06 47.96 -44.49
N ASN A 608 13.11 47.31 -45.66
CA ASN A 608 12.08 46.35 -46.07
C ASN A 608 12.07 45.14 -45.13
N ASP A 609 10.92 44.84 -44.53
CA ASP A 609 10.79 43.77 -43.53
C ASP A 609 10.86 42.39 -44.21
N THR A 610 12.05 41.80 -44.23
CA THR A 610 12.37 40.49 -44.79
C THR A 610 11.96 39.32 -43.89
N ARG A 611 11.39 39.59 -42.71
CA ARG A 611 10.95 38.56 -41.77
C ARG A 611 9.65 37.91 -42.24
N ASP A 612 9.47 36.65 -41.88
CA ASP A 612 8.21 35.94 -42.08
C ASP A 612 7.14 36.42 -41.08
N ASP A 613 5.85 36.27 -41.41
CA ASP A 613 4.74 36.69 -40.53
C ASP A 613 4.82 36.08 -39.13
N ARG A 614 5.35 34.84 -39.01
CA ARG A 614 5.62 34.18 -37.74
C ARG A 614 6.68 34.91 -36.92
N GLN A 615 7.79 35.31 -37.54
CA GLN A 615 8.88 36.05 -36.88
C GLN A 615 8.40 37.44 -36.43
N LYS A 616 7.59 38.12 -37.26
CA LYS A 616 6.98 39.41 -36.90
C LYS A 616 6.08 39.29 -35.69
N ALA A 617 5.19 38.29 -35.68
CA ALA A 617 4.27 38.09 -34.59
C ALA A 617 4.96 37.62 -33.29
N LEU A 618 5.97 36.75 -33.38
CA LEU A 618 6.76 36.32 -32.23
C LEU A 618 7.57 37.48 -31.63
N TRP A 619 8.18 38.33 -32.48
CA TRP A 619 8.87 39.53 -32.03
C TRP A 619 7.93 40.51 -31.33
N ALA A 620 6.77 40.80 -31.95
CA ALA A 620 5.78 41.71 -31.37
C ALA A 620 5.29 41.24 -29.99
N ALA A 621 4.91 39.96 -29.88
CA ALA A 621 4.46 39.38 -28.61
C ALA A 621 5.57 39.37 -27.55
N THR A 622 6.81 39.06 -27.94
CA THR A 622 7.96 39.06 -27.03
C THR A 622 8.29 40.48 -26.53
N HIS A 623 8.30 41.45 -27.42
CA HIS A 623 8.55 42.86 -27.09
C HIS A 623 7.48 43.42 -26.16
N GLU A 624 6.19 43.25 -26.51
CA GLU A 624 5.07 43.70 -25.67
C GLU A 624 5.15 43.12 -24.26
N ARG A 625 5.46 41.83 -24.14
CA ARG A 625 5.47 41.16 -22.84
C ARG A 625 6.68 41.53 -21.99
N ILE A 626 7.87 41.59 -22.58
CA ILE A 626 9.10 41.95 -21.86
C ILE A 626 9.07 43.41 -21.43
N GLU A 627 8.63 44.35 -22.27
CA GLU A 627 8.54 45.77 -21.90
C GLU A 627 7.64 46.02 -20.68
N ARG A 628 6.68 45.13 -20.42
CA ARG A 628 5.80 45.23 -19.25
C ARG A 628 6.53 45.02 -17.92
N PHE A 629 7.51 44.13 -17.86
CA PHE A 629 8.19 43.78 -16.60
C PHE A 629 9.70 44.07 -16.58
N LEU A 630 10.33 44.27 -17.74
CA LEU A 630 11.72 44.70 -17.91
C LEU A 630 11.82 45.73 -19.08
N PRO A 631 11.44 47.00 -18.84
CA PRO A 631 11.46 48.03 -19.89
C PRO A 631 12.86 48.27 -20.47
N GLY A 632 12.99 48.35 -21.79
CA GLY A 632 14.26 48.61 -22.50
C GLY A 632 15.25 47.44 -22.54
N PHE A 633 14.93 46.31 -21.91
CA PHE A 633 15.81 45.14 -21.83
C PHE A 633 16.05 44.47 -23.18
N LEU A 634 15.00 44.36 -24.01
CA LEU A 634 15.10 43.71 -25.33
C LEU A 634 16.01 44.51 -26.28
N THR A 635 15.95 45.84 -26.22
CA THR A 635 16.79 46.73 -27.03
C THR A 635 18.26 46.73 -26.62
N GLU A 636 18.56 46.46 -25.34
CA GLU A 636 19.92 46.32 -24.85
C GLU A 636 20.58 45.02 -25.33
N ILE A 637 19.80 43.94 -25.40
CA ILE A 637 20.31 42.60 -25.73
C ILE A 637 20.38 42.35 -27.23
N LEU A 638 19.37 42.79 -27.98
CA LEU A 638 19.26 42.61 -29.42
C LEU A 638 19.20 43.99 -30.10
N PRO A 639 20.35 44.67 -30.26
CA PRO A 639 20.39 45.95 -30.97
C PRO A 639 19.94 45.76 -32.42
N ALA A 640 19.18 46.73 -32.94
CA ALA A 640 18.75 46.71 -34.34
C ALA A 640 19.98 46.72 -35.26
N PRO A 641 19.99 45.96 -36.37
CA PRO A 641 21.11 45.96 -37.30
C PRO A 641 21.35 47.39 -37.83
N GLU A 642 22.61 47.82 -37.87
CA GLU A 642 22.99 49.12 -38.41
C GLU A 642 22.46 49.28 -39.84
N PRO A 643 21.88 50.44 -40.21
CA PRO A 643 21.42 50.66 -41.57
C PRO A 643 22.59 50.50 -42.55
N GLU A 644 22.37 49.72 -43.62
CA GLU A 644 23.36 49.59 -44.69
C GLU A 644 23.85 50.98 -45.13
N PRO A 645 25.18 51.19 -45.28
CA PRO A 645 25.69 52.47 -45.75
C PRO A 645 25.06 52.74 -47.12
N SER A 646 24.36 53.88 -47.21
CA SER A 646 23.74 54.34 -48.45
C SER A 646 24.75 54.25 -49.59
N PRO A 647 24.36 53.76 -50.79
CA PRO A 647 25.28 53.67 -51.92
C PRO A 647 25.83 55.08 -52.18
N VAL A 648 27.15 55.22 -52.04
CA VAL A 648 27.88 56.44 -52.34
C VAL A 648 27.54 56.83 -53.79
N PRO A 649 27.10 58.06 -54.08
CA PRO A 649 26.81 58.46 -55.45
C PRO A 649 28.10 58.37 -56.27
N VAL A 650 28.09 57.54 -57.31
CA VAL A 650 29.12 57.54 -58.34
C VAL A 650 29.14 58.93 -59.00
N PRO A 651 30.28 59.65 -59.05
CA PRO A 651 30.32 60.94 -59.72
C PRO A 651 30.20 60.76 -61.23
N GLU A 652 29.31 61.56 -61.80
CA GLU A 652 28.96 61.69 -63.22
C GLU A 652 30.20 62.05 -64.10
N PRO A 653 30.38 61.45 -65.29
CA PRO A 653 31.52 61.74 -66.15
C PRO A 653 31.34 63.05 -66.94
N ALA A 654 32.41 63.86 -67.00
CA ALA A 654 32.48 65.13 -67.71
C ALA A 654 32.34 64.98 -69.26
N PRO A 655 31.84 66.02 -69.96
CA PRO A 655 31.43 65.93 -71.36
C PRO A 655 32.59 65.91 -72.39
N PRO A 656 32.37 65.36 -73.60
CA PRO A 656 33.40 65.17 -74.63
C PRO A 656 33.56 66.39 -75.56
N GLN A 657 34.79 66.67 -75.99
CA GLN A 657 35.07 67.60 -77.10
C GLN A 657 35.79 66.89 -78.27
N THR A 658 35.08 66.89 -79.40
CA THR A 658 35.50 66.99 -80.82
C THR A 658 36.34 65.90 -81.51
N GLN A 659 35.67 65.25 -82.49
CA GLN A 659 36.20 64.50 -83.64
C GLN A 659 36.87 65.44 -84.68
N PRO A 660 37.55 64.92 -85.74
CA PRO A 660 36.85 64.51 -87.00
C PRO A 660 37.44 63.22 -87.64
N GLN A 661 36.65 62.20 -87.99
CA GLN A 661 35.82 61.98 -89.20
C GLN A 661 36.52 61.39 -90.46
N THR A 662 36.23 60.10 -90.70
CA THR A 662 35.85 59.41 -91.99
C THR A 662 36.86 59.25 -93.14
N PRO A 663 36.63 58.33 -94.13
CA PRO A 663 35.51 57.38 -94.35
C PRO A 663 35.92 55.92 -94.69
N ALA A 664 34.93 55.03 -94.73
CA ALA A 664 34.98 53.66 -95.29
C ALA A 664 34.77 53.70 -96.83
N PRO A 665 34.47 52.59 -97.56
CA PRO A 665 34.76 51.14 -97.42
C PRO A 665 35.27 50.51 -98.76
N THR A 666 35.84 49.30 -98.78
CA THR A 666 35.50 48.22 -99.76
C THR A 666 36.23 46.89 -99.51
N THR A 667 35.50 45.81 -99.83
CA THR A 667 35.78 44.36 -99.83
C THR A 667 36.93 43.88 -100.73
N ALA A 668 37.60 42.76 -100.38
CA ALA A 668 37.67 41.51 -101.17
C ALA A 668 38.77 40.52 -100.67
N ALA A 669 38.44 39.22 -100.82
CA ALA A 669 39.27 38.00 -100.71
C ALA A 669 39.65 37.49 -99.32
#